data_AF-A0AAJ0LK28-F1
#
_entry.id   AF-A0AAJ0LK28-F1
#
_cell.length_a   1.000
_cell.length_b   1.000
_cell.length_c   1.000
_cell.angle_alpha   90.00
_cell.angle_beta   90.00
_cell.angle_gamma   90.00
#
_symmetry.space_group_name_H-M   'P 1'
#
loop_
_entity.id
_entity.type
_entity.pdbx_description
1 polymer ?
#
loop_
_entity_poly.entity_id
_entity_poly.type
_entity_poly.pdbx_seq_one_letter_code
_entity_poly.pdbx_strand_id
1 'polypeptide(L)'
;MTEHVMEQPQTEVSAIQPHFSGAILGLQGDVLHGWAMDNTQQEHRPVVEVFIDGASVALVRADQYEPTAPGGDQFHGFTVQLRQRWLDEARLITAQIANQKFVLDGQLTLPVPSGEDSVGISSQVWHTGGLRIGGWCWDTKAPNRHVEVTVREGERLIGRYICNQPNQAVAYRGTSDHGLTIDLPWEMADGKVHELEVVDDRGRSLIGSPIRLCCWLEGIEGLVRQLAIAPDAATLALLNDVAKEQTIHLPKSAGWHSYSKWFDTFQRLDANDVVPLSGRLGVLLISEGDVELEQRTLSSLKNNNEPPHNLVCAIAKDLGPALEKLIASGCDRIIPIHAGDRVAASALEHLSALLDEEVAWAYADCDRDGPNNERTLPWLKPVWDIDLFIGADIFTAGAIFGASIVRQALMLLDKATETEICSWHKFTAAIALATQRNASSVTHLPRVLYHRSYQAASSPEQAERCPEREQAIAWLCAQLAPGSKISVNPEYPSLLRAHWTLPDRLPKVSLIVPTRDQYELLSTCIEGLLTETDYANLEIIVVDNQSTDPKTLDYLATLDSQGVRVLRHPFPFNYSTINNRAVDLAKGDIIGLINNDIEVIDSSWLSEMVAQLLRPGVGAVGAKLLWPNRMVQHGGVVVGINGLAAHSGNTLTDRDPGYMALNQLTRRQSAITAACILTRKSVFEEVAGLDECLFPVAFNDVDLCLKIQQQGLHLIWTASAQLIHAESASRGKDLTPSKAARARREQINFREKWTLCNPVDPHYHPALSHDYLSGPYGGLLIPFTNINRRTASILDPAMKNKKLELSARAEPE
;
A
#
# COMPACT_ATOMS: atom_id res chain seq x y z
N MET A 1 68.59 -45.26 -2.18
CA MET A 1 68.75 -45.10 -3.63
C MET A 1 67.85 -43.96 -4.04
N THR A 2 68.46 -42.76 -4.09
CA THR A 2 68.70 -41.91 -5.29
C THR A 2 67.62 -40.84 -5.37
N GLU A 3 67.88 -39.64 -4.83
CA GLU A 3 68.55 -38.48 -5.48
C GLU A 3 67.67 -37.87 -6.58
N HIS A 4 67.00 -36.75 -6.30
CA HIS A 4 67.45 -35.35 -6.47
C HIS A 4 67.16 -34.79 -7.87
N VAL A 5 66.25 -33.80 -7.96
CA VAL A 5 66.33 -32.55 -8.77
C VAL A 5 65.30 -31.58 -8.14
N MET A 6 65.66 -30.72 -7.19
CA MET A 6 66.12 -29.31 -7.31
C MET A 6 65.27 -28.42 -8.24
N GLU A 7 64.54 -27.52 -7.60
CA GLU A 7 63.93 -26.31 -8.16
C GLU A 7 64.96 -25.39 -8.83
N GLN A 8 64.57 -24.74 -9.93
CA GLN A 8 65.12 -23.44 -10.33
C GLN A 8 64.02 -22.38 -10.25
N PRO A 9 64.32 -21.19 -9.68
CA PRO A 9 63.33 -20.14 -9.45
C PRO A 9 63.15 -19.33 -10.73
N GLN A 10 61.93 -19.25 -11.25
CA GLN A 10 61.57 -18.16 -12.16
C GLN A 10 61.15 -16.96 -11.32
N THR A 11 62.06 -16.00 -11.26
CA THR A 11 61.85 -14.60 -10.88
C THR A 11 60.51 -14.06 -11.38
N GLU A 12 59.57 -13.87 -10.45
CA GLU A 12 58.43 -12.98 -10.64
C GLU A 12 58.96 -11.55 -10.77
N VAL A 13 58.94 -11.05 -12.00
CA VAL A 13 58.95 -9.61 -12.25
C VAL A 13 57.64 -9.08 -11.66
N SER A 14 57.73 -8.43 -10.50
CA SER A 14 56.60 -7.71 -9.91
C SER A 14 56.18 -6.61 -10.87
N ALA A 15 55.17 -6.89 -11.69
CA ALA A 15 54.48 -5.89 -12.48
C ALA A 15 53.69 -5.02 -11.51
N ILE A 16 54.05 -3.73 -11.44
CA ILE A 16 53.27 -2.73 -10.72
C ILE A 16 51.86 -2.75 -11.31
N GLN A 17 50.88 -3.27 -10.57
CA GLN A 17 49.49 -3.29 -11.02
C GLN A 17 48.99 -1.85 -11.19
N PRO A 18 48.30 -1.54 -12.31
CA PRO A 18 47.72 -0.21 -12.50
C PRO A 18 46.68 0.06 -11.41
N HIS A 19 46.59 1.31 -10.95
CA HIS A 19 45.70 1.70 -9.84
C HIS A 19 44.23 1.36 -10.10
N PHE A 20 43.80 1.40 -11.35
CA PHE A 20 42.47 0.96 -11.79
C PHE A 20 42.59 -0.08 -12.89
N SER A 21 41.56 -0.90 -13.02
CA SER A 21 41.32 -1.76 -14.18
C SER A 21 39.82 -1.80 -14.45
N GLY A 22 39.43 -1.99 -15.70
CA GLY A 22 38.02 -2.05 -16.05
C GLY A 22 37.85 -2.10 -17.55
N ALA A 23 36.72 -2.62 -18.02
CA ALA A 23 36.41 -2.67 -19.43
C ALA A 23 34.93 -2.43 -19.73
N ILE A 24 34.65 -1.86 -20.89
CA ILE A 24 33.30 -1.93 -21.48
C ILE A 24 33.13 -3.33 -22.07
N LEU A 25 32.07 -4.04 -21.65
CA LEU A 25 31.79 -5.40 -22.11
C LEU A 25 30.80 -5.42 -23.28
N GLY A 26 29.86 -4.47 -23.35
CA GLY A 26 28.98 -4.35 -24.52
C GLY A 26 27.77 -3.43 -24.35
N LEU A 27 26.98 -3.30 -25.42
CA LEU A 27 25.71 -2.56 -25.47
C LEU A 27 24.61 -3.52 -25.93
N GLN A 28 23.60 -3.79 -25.09
CA GLN A 28 22.44 -4.63 -25.38
C GLN A 28 21.19 -3.76 -25.51
N GLY A 29 20.69 -3.60 -26.74
CA GLY A 29 19.65 -2.63 -27.02
C GLY A 29 20.15 -1.22 -26.71
N ASP A 30 19.51 -0.56 -25.76
CA ASP A 30 19.90 0.75 -25.28
C ASP A 30 20.69 0.71 -23.96
N VAL A 31 21.14 -0.47 -23.52
CA VAL A 31 21.77 -0.68 -22.21
C VAL A 31 23.26 -1.07 -22.34
N LEU A 32 24.15 -0.15 -21.96
CA LEU A 32 25.61 -0.35 -21.94
C LEU A 32 26.04 -1.02 -20.63
N HIS A 33 26.88 -2.04 -20.67
CA HIS A 33 27.43 -2.68 -19.48
C HIS A 33 28.94 -2.93 -19.60
N GLY A 34 29.58 -3.01 -18.44
CA GLY A 34 31.02 -3.21 -18.31
C GLY A 34 31.39 -3.45 -16.85
N TRP A 35 32.67 -3.35 -16.53
CA TRP A 35 33.16 -3.39 -15.15
C TRP A 35 34.31 -2.43 -14.92
N ALA A 36 34.50 -2.02 -13.67
CA ALA A 36 35.65 -1.23 -13.25
C ALA A 36 35.98 -1.45 -11.76
N MET A 37 37.26 -1.48 -11.45
CA MET A 37 37.80 -1.81 -10.14
C MET A 37 39.00 -0.92 -9.81
N ASP A 38 39.07 -0.51 -8.55
CA ASP A 38 40.27 0.06 -7.95
C ASP A 38 41.13 -1.07 -7.39
N ASN A 39 42.30 -1.29 -7.98
CA ASN A 39 43.18 -2.41 -7.62
C ASN A 39 43.87 -2.17 -6.27
N THR A 40 43.92 -0.93 -5.80
CA THR A 40 44.55 -0.57 -4.52
C THR A 40 43.55 -0.57 -3.37
N GLN A 41 42.27 -0.32 -3.66
CA GLN A 41 41.15 -0.38 -2.71
C GLN A 41 40.02 -1.20 -3.32
N GLN A 42 40.12 -2.52 -3.30
CA GLN A 42 39.14 -3.42 -3.94
C GLN A 42 37.73 -3.32 -3.33
N GLU A 43 37.56 -2.71 -2.15
CA GLU A 43 36.26 -2.38 -1.55
C GLU A 43 35.64 -1.07 -2.08
N HIS A 44 36.42 -0.31 -2.86
CA HIS A 44 35.97 0.92 -3.50
C HIS A 44 35.32 0.62 -4.85
N ARG A 45 34.17 1.25 -5.11
CA ARG A 45 33.39 1.07 -6.34
C ARG A 45 33.56 2.33 -7.20
N PRO A 46 34.49 2.33 -8.18
CA PRO A 46 34.73 3.52 -8.97
C PRO A 46 33.48 3.93 -9.73
N VAL A 47 33.29 5.23 -9.89
CA VAL A 47 32.25 5.78 -10.77
C VAL A 47 32.83 5.82 -12.18
N VAL A 48 32.12 5.22 -13.13
CA VAL A 48 32.44 5.20 -14.55
C VAL A 48 31.65 6.30 -15.24
N GLU A 49 32.34 7.20 -15.92
CA GLU A 49 31.78 8.21 -16.79
C GLU A 49 31.77 7.71 -18.22
N VAL A 50 30.58 7.66 -18.82
CA VAL A 50 30.34 7.16 -20.17
C VAL A 50 30.19 8.34 -21.11
N PHE A 51 30.94 8.29 -22.20
CA PHE A 51 30.95 9.28 -23.26
C PHE A 51 30.35 8.71 -24.53
N ILE A 52 29.54 9.50 -25.22
CA ILE A 52 29.15 9.27 -26.61
C ILE A 52 29.77 10.38 -27.44
N ASP A 53 30.58 10.03 -28.44
CA ASP A 53 31.31 10.94 -29.33
C ASP A 53 32.08 12.04 -28.59
N GLY A 54 32.64 11.69 -27.41
CA GLY A 54 33.41 12.59 -26.56
C GLY A 54 32.58 13.50 -25.65
N ALA A 55 31.25 13.43 -25.69
CA ALA A 55 30.36 14.09 -24.74
C ALA A 55 29.95 13.16 -23.61
N SER A 56 30.11 13.59 -22.35
CA SER A 56 29.68 12.81 -21.18
C SER A 56 28.15 12.74 -21.15
N VAL A 57 27.60 11.52 -21.14
CA VAL A 57 26.15 11.28 -21.23
C VAL A 57 25.60 10.53 -20.02
N ALA A 58 26.45 9.82 -19.27
CA ALA A 58 26.03 9.11 -18.08
C ALA A 58 27.18 8.87 -17.11
N LEU A 59 26.86 8.83 -15.81
CA LEU A 59 27.75 8.39 -14.75
C LEU A 59 27.11 7.16 -14.09
N VAL A 60 27.85 6.07 -13.99
CA VAL A 60 27.37 4.80 -13.44
C VAL A 60 28.42 4.23 -12.50
N ARG A 61 28.00 3.76 -11.33
CA ARG A 61 28.91 3.14 -10.38
C ARG A 61 29.12 1.67 -10.74
N ALA A 62 30.37 1.22 -10.67
CA ALA A 62 30.75 -0.15 -10.88
C ALA A 62 30.50 -0.99 -9.62
N ASP A 63 29.23 -1.20 -9.26
CA ASP A 63 28.76 -1.86 -8.02
C ASP A 63 27.78 -3.03 -8.23
N GLN A 64 27.60 -3.47 -9.47
CA GLN A 64 26.82 -4.65 -9.83
C GLN A 64 27.70 -5.89 -9.81
N TYR A 65 27.08 -7.06 -9.66
CA TYR A 65 27.81 -8.31 -9.69
C TYR A 65 28.36 -8.58 -11.11
N GLU A 66 29.69 -8.60 -11.25
CA GLU A 66 30.40 -9.01 -12.46
C GLU A 66 31.35 -10.16 -12.09
N PRO A 67 30.97 -11.41 -12.39
CA PRO A 67 31.75 -12.59 -11.99
C PRO A 67 33.12 -12.68 -12.66
N THR A 68 33.35 -11.92 -13.74
CA THR A 68 34.64 -11.90 -14.46
C THR A 68 35.61 -10.82 -13.98
N ALA A 69 35.25 -10.03 -12.97
CA ALA A 69 36.15 -9.04 -12.38
C ALA A 69 37.40 -9.73 -11.79
N PRO A 70 38.63 -9.25 -12.07
CA PRO A 70 39.87 -9.96 -11.77
C PRO A 70 40.27 -9.96 -10.28
N GLY A 71 39.44 -9.44 -9.37
CA GLY A 71 39.67 -9.37 -7.93
C GLY A 71 38.46 -8.81 -7.16
N GLY A 72 38.58 -8.69 -5.84
CA GLY A 72 37.52 -8.15 -4.98
C GLY A 72 36.33 -9.09 -4.72
N ASP A 73 35.23 -8.53 -4.21
CA ASP A 73 33.99 -9.25 -3.87
C ASP A 73 33.08 -9.53 -5.09
N GLN A 74 33.61 -9.29 -6.30
CA GLN A 74 32.94 -9.45 -7.60
C GLN A 74 31.77 -8.48 -7.83
N PHE A 75 31.55 -7.46 -6.99
CA PHE A 75 30.58 -6.39 -7.27
C PHE A 75 31.24 -5.21 -7.98
N HIS A 76 31.88 -5.45 -9.13
CA HIS A 76 32.61 -4.43 -9.91
C HIS A 76 31.99 -4.12 -11.28
N GLY A 77 30.81 -4.67 -11.58
CA GLY A 77 30.07 -4.45 -12.82
C GLY A 77 29.30 -3.13 -12.82
N PHE A 78 29.01 -2.61 -14.00
CA PHE A 78 28.08 -1.51 -14.19
C PHE A 78 27.17 -1.79 -15.37
N THR A 79 25.96 -1.27 -15.29
CA THR A 79 24.99 -1.27 -16.39
C THR A 79 24.29 0.08 -16.43
N VAL A 80 24.19 0.70 -17.60
CA VAL A 80 23.58 2.01 -17.80
C VAL A 80 22.72 2.03 -19.06
N GLN A 81 21.45 2.43 -18.89
CA GLN A 81 20.54 2.63 -20.01
C GLN A 81 20.79 4.01 -20.64
N LEU A 82 21.20 4.00 -21.90
CA LEU A 82 21.42 5.16 -22.75
C LEU A 82 20.12 5.47 -23.50
N ARG A 83 19.73 6.74 -23.61
CA ARG A 83 18.49 7.08 -24.34
C ARG A 83 18.66 6.74 -25.82
N GLN A 84 17.64 6.13 -26.42
CA GLN A 84 17.64 5.75 -27.85
C GLN A 84 18.09 6.89 -28.78
N ARG A 85 17.56 8.11 -28.56
CA ARG A 85 17.93 9.31 -29.32
C ARG A 85 19.42 9.67 -29.31
N TRP A 86 20.18 9.23 -28.30
CA TRP A 86 21.63 9.45 -28.23
C TRP A 86 22.40 8.40 -29.03
N LEU A 87 21.84 7.19 -29.13
CA LEU A 87 22.41 6.09 -29.88
C LEU A 87 22.13 6.20 -31.39
N ASP A 88 21.04 6.84 -31.77
CA ASP A 88 20.62 6.99 -33.17
C ASP A 88 21.67 7.72 -34.06
N GLU A 89 22.49 8.60 -33.46
CA GLU A 89 23.55 9.35 -34.15
C GLU A 89 24.97 9.06 -33.62
N ALA A 90 25.10 8.19 -32.61
CA ALA A 90 26.37 7.90 -31.95
C ALA A 90 27.35 7.19 -32.87
N ARG A 91 28.63 7.56 -32.82
CA ARG A 91 29.70 6.87 -33.56
C ARG A 91 30.69 6.15 -32.65
N LEU A 92 30.87 6.63 -31.44
CA LEU A 92 31.83 6.10 -30.49
C LEU A 92 31.32 6.20 -29.06
N ILE A 93 31.33 5.09 -28.33
CA ILE A 93 31.11 5.06 -26.90
C ILE A 93 32.42 4.69 -26.21
N THR A 94 32.86 5.54 -25.28
CA THR A 94 33.99 5.27 -24.39
C THR A 94 33.57 5.44 -22.95
N ALA A 95 34.37 4.93 -22.03
CA ALA A 95 34.12 5.07 -20.61
C ALA A 95 35.44 5.30 -19.87
N GLN A 96 35.42 6.11 -18.82
CA GLN A 96 36.60 6.35 -17.98
C GLN A 96 36.18 6.38 -16.51
N ILE A 97 37.13 6.24 -15.59
CA ILE A 97 36.87 6.45 -14.16
C ILE A 97 36.68 7.96 -13.93
N ALA A 98 35.50 8.36 -13.44
CA ALA A 98 35.13 9.75 -13.24
C ALA A 98 36.14 10.48 -12.33
N ASN A 99 36.49 11.72 -12.69
CA ASN A 99 37.52 12.54 -12.03
C ASN A 99 38.95 11.95 -12.05
N GLN A 100 39.17 10.88 -12.81
CA GLN A 100 40.47 10.30 -13.09
C GLN A 100 40.67 10.26 -14.60
N LYS A 101 41.92 10.26 -15.07
CA LYS A 101 42.22 10.15 -16.52
C LYS A 101 42.34 8.69 -16.99
N PHE A 102 41.84 7.75 -16.20
CA PHE A 102 41.93 6.32 -16.52
C PHE A 102 40.74 5.90 -17.37
N VAL A 103 40.97 5.68 -18.66
CA VAL A 103 39.98 5.19 -19.62
C VAL A 103 39.86 3.68 -19.43
N LEU A 104 38.63 3.18 -19.36
CA LEU A 104 38.36 1.74 -19.30
C LEU A 104 38.78 1.11 -20.63
N ASP A 105 39.24 -0.13 -20.56
CA ASP A 105 39.56 -0.90 -21.74
C ASP A 105 38.30 -1.17 -22.57
N GLY A 106 38.43 -1.09 -23.88
CA GLY A 106 37.30 -1.23 -24.78
C GLY A 106 36.61 0.11 -25.10
N GLN A 107 36.23 0.22 -26.36
CA GLN A 107 35.43 1.30 -26.91
C GLN A 107 34.43 0.67 -27.88
N LEU A 108 33.20 1.19 -27.93
CA LEU A 108 32.19 0.69 -28.86
C LEU A 108 32.04 1.69 -29.99
N THR A 109 32.57 1.36 -31.16
CA THR A 109 32.29 2.13 -32.37
C THR A 109 30.93 1.71 -32.89
N LEU A 110 29.97 2.64 -32.87
CA LEU A 110 28.64 2.43 -33.42
C LEU A 110 28.65 2.84 -34.91
N PRO A 111 28.16 1.98 -35.83
CA PRO A 111 28.23 2.26 -37.25
C PRO A 111 27.33 3.45 -37.60
N VAL A 112 27.86 4.42 -38.37
CA VAL A 112 27.02 5.38 -39.11
C VAL A 112 26.01 4.57 -39.93
N PRO A 113 24.73 4.96 -40.05
CA PRO A 113 23.82 4.30 -40.98
C PRO A 113 24.25 4.66 -42.41
N SER A 114 25.21 3.89 -42.93
CA SER A 114 25.53 3.80 -44.33
C SER A 114 24.98 2.50 -44.86
N GLY A 115 23.84 2.59 -45.55
CA GLY A 115 23.39 1.57 -46.49
C GLY A 115 22.79 0.31 -45.88
N GLU A 116 21.72 -0.13 -46.51
CA GLU A 116 21.09 -1.43 -46.40
C GLU A 116 22.13 -2.58 -46.31
N ASP A 117 22.24 -3.22 -45.14
CA ASP A 117 22.41 -4.68 -44.95
C ASP A 117 23.04 -5.01 -43.57
N SER A 118 22.26 -5.53 -42.60
CA SER A 118 22.77 -6.58 -41.66
C SER A 118 21.84 -7.14 -40.57
N VAL A 119 20.58 -6.73 -40.36
CA VAL A 119 19.68 -7.51 -39.46
C VAL A 119 18.72 -8.35 -40.28
N GLY A 120 19.18 -9.51 -40.74
CA GLY A 120 18.36 -10.45 -41.48
C GLY A 120 17.47 -11.34 -40.61
N ILE A 121 17.75 -11.53 -39.32
CA ILE A 121 16.98 -12.42 -38.44
C ILE A 121 16.72 -11.74 -37.10
N SER A 122 15.44 -11.66 -36.70
CA SER A 122 14.97 -11.20 -35.40
C SER A 122 14.55 -12.42 -34.59
N SER A 123 14.96 -12.52 -33.32
CA SER A 123 14.67 -13.70 -32.50
C SER A 123 14.52 -13.36 -31.01
N GLN A 124 13.92 -14.29 -30.27
CA GLN A 124 13.98 -14.35 -28.81
C GLN A 124 13.76 -15.80 -28.36
N VAL A 125 14.57 -16.30 -27.44
CA VAL A 125 14.41 -17.61 -26.78
C VAL A 125 14.41 -17.45 -25.26
N TRP A 126 13.74 -18.37 -24.56
CA TRP A 126 13.64 -18.38 -23.10
C TRP A 126 13.34 -19.78 -22.56
N HIS A 127 13.70 -20.02 -21.30
CA HIS A 127 13.28 -21.21 -20.58
C HIS A 127 11.80 -21.10 -20.20
N THR A 128 10.98 -22.07 -20.60
CA THR A 128 9.54 -22.07 -20.33
C THR A 128 9.17 -22.91 -19.09
N GLY A 129 10.17 -23.48 -18.41
CA GLY A 129 10.00 -24.40 -17.29
C GLY A 129 10.14 -25.88 -17.70
N GLY A 130 10.71 -26.70 -16.81
CA GLY A 130 11.01 -28.12 -17.09
C GLY A 130 12.06 -28.30 -18.19
N LEU A 131 12.05 -29.45 -18.88
CA LEU A 131 12.95 -29.73 -20.00
C LEU A 131 12.40 -29.17 -21.34
N ARG A 132 12.08 -27.89 -21.36
CA ARG A 132 11.53 -27.23 -22.54
C ARG A 132 12.04 -25.80 -22.70
N ILE A 133 12.35 -25.42 -23.94
CA ILE A 133 12.72 -24.06 -24.35
C ILE A 133 11.65 -23.54 -25.30
N GLY A 134 11.21 -22.31 -25.09
CA GLY A 134 10.31 -21.60 -26.00
C GLY A 134 11.04 -20.48 -26.72
N GLY A 135 10.53 -20.10 -27.89
CA GLY A 135 11.06 -18.93 -28.59
C GLY A 135 10.36 -18.63 -29.89
N TRP A 136 10.92 -17.68 -30.61
CA TRP A 136 10.60 -17.39 -32.00
C TRP A 136 11.83 -16.87 -32.74
N CYS A 137 11.84 -17.05 -34.05
CA CYS A 137 12.92 -16.60 -34.92
C CYS A 137 12.36 -16.32 -36.32
N TRP A 138 12.54 -15.09 -36.80
CA TRP A 138 11.94 -14.60 -38.04
C TRP A 138 12.98 -13.93 -38.94
N ASP A 139 13.05 -14.36 -40.20
CA ASP A 139 13.91 -13.77 -41.21
C ASP A 139 13.23 -12.54 -41.83
N THR A 140 13.70 -11.35 -41.48
CA THR A 140 13.14 -10.07 -41.92
C THR A 140 13.34 -9.83 -43.42
N LYS A 141 14.33 -10.50 -44.05
CA LYS A 141 14.60 -10.41 -45.49
C LYS A 141 13.87 -11.47 -46.30
N ALA A 142 13.50 -12.58 -45.68
CA ALA A 142 12.68 -13.64 -46.28
C ALA A 142 11.51 -14.01 -45.34
N PRO A 143 10.45 -13.19 -45.26
CA PRO A 143 9.41 -13.33 -44.24
C PRO A 143 8.67 -14.67 -44.22
N ASN A 144 8.61 -15.37 -45.36
CA ASN A 144 7.94 -16.67 -45.49
C ASN A 144 8.88 -17.86 -45.23
N ARG A 145 10.15 -17.61 -44.89
CA ARG A 145 11.14 -18.66 -44.60
C ARG A 145 11.10 -18.98 -43.10
N HIS A 146 10.95 -20.26 -42.76
CA HIS A 146 11.15 -20.73 -41.39
C HIS A 146 12.64 -20.97 -41.13
N VAL A 147 13.16 -20.35 -40.08
CA VAL A 147 14.58 -20.44 -39.69
C VAL A 147 14.81 -21.74 -38.92
N GLU A 148 15.85 -22.49 -39.27
CA GLU A 148 16.28 -23.64 -38.47
C GLU A 148 17.18 -23.13 -37.32
N VAL A 149 17.00 -23.73 -36.14
CA VAL A 149 17.66 -23.36 -34.90
C VAL A 149 18.31 -24.60 -34.31
N THR A 150 19.57 -24.48 -33.91
CA THR A 150 20.37 -25.54 -33.31
C THR A 150 20.57 -25.27 -31.83
N VAL A 151 20.33 -26.28 -30.98
CA VAL A 151 20.63 -26.24 -29.54
C VAL A 151 21.83 -27.12 -29.25
N ARG A 152 22.79 -26.60 -28.50
CA ARG A 152 24.01 -27.30 -28.12
C ARG A 152 24.39 -27.05 -26.66
N GLU A 153 24.99 -28.05 -26.03
CA GLU A 153 25.62 -27.95 -24.71
C GLU A 153 27.14 -28.10 -24.90
N GLY A 154 27.86 -26.98 -24.91
CA GLY A 154 29.25 -26.97 -25.37
C GLY A 154 29.36 -27.49 -26.82
N GLU A 155 30.16 -28.54 -27.03
CA GLU A 155 30.33 -29.23 -28.32
C GLU A 155 29.22 -30.28 -28.59
N ARG A 156 28.41 -30.62 -27.58
CA ARG A 156 27.36 -31.63 -27.73
C ARG A 156 26.14 -31.02 -28.41
N LEU A 157 25.83 -31.49 -29.62
CA LEU A 157 24.57 -31.17 -30.30
C LEU A 157 23.39 -31.79 -29.54
N ILE A 158 22.48 -30.95 -29.05
CA ILE A 158 21.25 -31.39 -28.38
C ILE A 158 20.13 -31.62 -29.40
N GLY A 159 19.99 -30.74 -30.40
CA GLY A 159 19.02 -30.93 -31.48
C GLY A 159 18.97 -29.76 -32.47
N ARG A 160 18.21 -29.96 -33.57
CA ARG A 160 17.90 -28.92 -34.56
C ARG A 160 16.40 -28.87 -34.81
N TYR A 161 15.86 -27.65 -34.89
CA TYR A 161 14.41 -27.40 -34.86
C TYR A 161 14.06 -26.27 -35.83
N ILE A 162 12.91 -26.35 -36.49
CA ILE A 162 12.46 -25.33 -37.43
C ILE A 162 11.44 -24.43 -36.74
N CYS A 163 11.58 -23.11 -36.91
CA CYS A 163 10.66 -22.12 -36.36
C CYS A 163 9.42 -21.96 -37.23
N ASN A 164 8.50 -22.92 -37.16
CA ASN A 164 7.29 -22.99 -37.99
C ASN A 164 5.96 -23.04 -37.20
N GLN A 165 6.00 -22.72 -35.90
CA GLN A 165 4.81 -22.79 -35.03
C GLN A 165 4.16 -21.41 -34.87
N PRO A 166 2.82 -21.32 -34.68
CA PRO A 166 2.16 -20.05 -34.36
C PRO A 166 2.66 -19.45 -33.03
N ASN A 167 3.01 -18.16 -33.01
CA ASN A 167 3.43 -17.44 -31.80
C ASN A 167 2.90 -15.98 -31.80
N GLN A 168 2.19 -15.60 -30.74
CA GLN A 168 1.55 -14.28 -30.61
C GLN A 168 2.54 -13.12 -30.58
N ALA A 169 3.78 -13.33 -30.09
CA ALA A 169 4.81 -12.28 -30.02
C ALA A 169 5.27 -11.77 -31.40
N VAL A 170 4.93 -12.49 -32.47
CA VAL A 170 5.26 -12.16 -33.86
C VAL A 170 4.00 -11.86 -34.70
N ALA A 171 2.79 -11.95 -34.12
CA ALA A 171 1.51 -11.90 -34.84
C ALA A 171 1.22 -10.58 -35.56
N TYR A 172 1.89 -9.48 -35.19
CA TYR A 172 1.74 -8.17 -35.84
C TYR A 172 2.66 -7.97 -37.06
N ARG A 173 3.46 -8.99 -37.45
CA ARG A 173 4.53 -8.87 -38.47
C ARG A 173 4.28 -9.59 -39.81
N GLY A 174 3.07 -10.10 -40.06
CA GLY A 174 2.65 -10.60 -41.39
C GLY A 174 2.17 -12.05 -41.41
N THR A 175 2.93 -12.98 -40.82
CA THR A 175 2.49 -14.36 -40.53
C THR A 175 2.90 -14.73 -39.09
N SER A 176 2.09 -15.55 -38.40
CA SER A 176 2.33 -15.87 -36.97
C SER A 176 3.17 -17.14 -36.77
N ASP A 177 3.50 -17.86 -37.83
CA ASP A 177 4.07 -19.20 -37.83
C ASP A 177 5.61 -19.22 -37.74
N HIS A 178 6.21 -18.38 -36.88
CA HIS A 178 7.66 -18.27 -36.68
C HIS A 178 8.13 -18.59 -35.26
N GLY A 179 7.26 -19.19 -34.47
CA GLY A 179 7.57 -19.74 -33.15
C GLY A 179 8.31 -21.06 -33.24
N LEU A 180 8.98 -21.39 -32.14
CA LEU A 180 9.51 -22.72 -31.89
C LEU A 180 9.31 -23.12 -30.43
N THR A 181 9.06 -24.40 -30.22
CA THR A 181 9.10 -25.04 -28.91
C THR A 181 10.04 -26.24 -29.02
N ILE A 182 11.04 -26.28 -28.16
CA ILE A 182 12.08 -27.30 -28.14
C ILE A 182 11.92 -28.13 -26.88
N ASP A 183 11.64 -29.42 -27.05
CA ASP A 183 11.74 -30.40 -25.97
C ASP A 183 13.20 -30.85 -25.82
N LEU A 184 13.73 -30.73 -24.61
CA LEU A 184 15.09 -31.13 -24.26
C LEU A 184 15.14 -32.61 -23.83
N PRO A 185 16.27 -33.30 -24.04
CA PRO A 185 16.42 -34.71 -23.65
C PRO A 185 16.19 -34.93 -22.15
N TRP A 186 15.49 -36.01 -21.81
CA TRP A 186 15.11 -36.34 -20.44
C TRP A 186 16.32 -36.55 -19.52
N GLU A 187 17.46 -36.94 -20.09
CA GLU A 187 18.73 -37.15 -19.38
C GLU A 187 19.30 -35.87 -18.77
N MET A 188 18.84 -34.68 -19.21
CA MET A 188 19.23 -33.39 -18.63
C MET A 188 18.44 -33.03 -17.36
N ALA A 189 17.52 -33.89 -16.92
CA ALA A 189 16.83 -33.76 -15.65
C ALA A 189 17.60 -34.46 -14.51
N ASP A 190 18.90 -34.27 -14.44
CA ASP A 190 19.81 -34.95 -13.49
C ASP A 190 20.12 -34.15 -12.22
N GLY A 191 19.49 -32.98 -12.06
CA GLY A 191 19.69 -32.08 -10.92
C GLY A 191 20.91 -31.17 -11.02
N LYS A 192 21.66 -31.19 -12.14
CA LYS A 192 22.79 -30.29 -12.38
C LYS A 192 22.39 -29.09 -13.23
N VAL A 193 23.20 -28.05 -13.17
CA VAL A 193 23.07 -26.88 -14.03
C VAL A 193 23.64 -27.21 -15.41
N HIS A 194 22.81 -27.09 -16.43
CA HIS A 194 23.16 -27.21 -17.84
C HIS A 194 23.07 -25.85 -18.51
N GLU A 195 24.01 -25.54 -19.40
CA GLU A 195 24.05 -24.28 -20.15
C GLU A 195 23.94 -24.57 -21.65
N LEU A 196 22.82 -24.16 -22.24
CA LEU A 196 22.44 -24.49 -23.61
C LEU A 196 22.54 -23.28 -24.52
N GLU A 197 23.39 -23.37 -25.53
CA GLU A 197 23.48 -22.37 -26.57
C GLU A 197 22.48 -22.67 -27.68
N VAL A 198 21.72 -21.65 -28.08
CA VAL A 198 20.69 -21.73 -29.13
C VAL A 198 21.09 -20.79 -30.26
N VAL A 199 21.33 -21.34 -31.45
CA VAL A 199 21.85 -20.60 -32.61
C VAL A 199 20.99 -20.80 -33.85
N ASP A 200 20.95 -19.82 -34.77
CA ASP A 200 20.27 -19.94 -36.06
C ASP A 200 21.03 -20.84 -37.06
N ASP A 201 20.44 -21.07 -38.23
CA ASP A 201 21.02 -21.86 -39.32
C ASP A 201 22.26 -21.26 -39.98
N ARG A 202 22.67 -20.06 -39.55
CA ARG A 202 23.93 -19.42 -39.91
C ARG A 202 24.94 -19.42 -38.75
N GLY A 203 24.62 -20.13 -37.66
CA GLY A 203 25.46 -20.27 -36.47
C GLY A 203 25.46 -19.07 -35.53
N ARG A 204 24.51 -18.15 -35.66
CA ARG A 204 24.42 -16.94 -34.81
C ARG A 204 23.55 -17.22 -33.58
N SER A 205 24.05 -16.85 -32.40
CA SER A 205 23.29 -17.01 -31.15
C SER A 205 22.00 -16.19 -31.16
N LEU A 206 20.89 -16.81 -30.76
CA LEU A 206 19.60 -16.14 -30.64
C LEU A 206 19.55 -15.29 -29.36
N ILE A 207 18.74 -14.24 -29.37
CA ILE A 207 18.59 -13.35 -28.20
C ILE A 207 17.94 -14.14 -27.05
N GLY A 208 18.56 -14.16 -25.87
CA GLY A 208 18.15 -15.00 -24.74
C GLY A 208 18.90 -16.33 -24.58
N SER A 209 19.85 -16.62 -25.48
CA SER A 209 20.86 -17.68 -25.33
C SER A 209 22.16 -17.13 -24.71
N PRO A 210 22.91 -17.89 -23.90
CA PRO A 210 22.65 -19.28 -23.51
C PRO A 210 21.54 -19.39 -22.45
N ILE A 211 20.81 -20.50 -22.49
CA ILE A 211 19.77 -20.83 -21.52
C ILE A 211 20.38 -21.73 -20.44
N ARG A 212 20.35 -21.27 -19.20
CA ARG A 212 20.70 -22.08 -18.03
C ARG A 212 19.45 -22.79 -17.51
N LEU A 213 19.54 -24.11 -17.33
CA LEU A 213 18.49 -24.91 -16.70
C LEU A 213 19.08 -25.83 -15.64
N CYS A 214 18.30 -26.08 -14.59
CA CYS A 214 18.58 -27.10 -13.57
C CYS A 214 17.27 -27.82 -13.29
N CYS A 215 17.15 -29.06 -13.75
CA CYS A 215 15.90 -29.82 -13.68
C CYS A 215 16.14 -31.17 -13.00
N TRP A 216 15.16 -31.63 -12.23
CA TRP A 216 15.13 -32.98 -11.66
C TRP A 216 14.04 -33.78 -12.36
N LEU A 217 14.30 -35.06 -12.64
CA LEU A 217 13.36 -35.95 -13.36
C LEU A 217 11.98 -35.99 -12.70
N GLU A 218 11.94 -35.85 -11.36
CA GLU A 218 10.73 -35.86 -10.52
C GLU A 218 10.39 -34.46 -9.95
N GLY A 219 11.08 -33.40 -10.41
CA GLY A 219 10.89 -32.03 -9.93
C GLY A 219 11.13 -31.86 -8.42
N ILE A 220 10.41 -30.91 -7.79
CA ILE A 220 10.46 -30.66 -6.34
C ILE A 220 10.05 -31.90 -5.54
N GLU A 221 9.16 -32.75 -6.09
CA GLU A 221 8.68 -33.97 -5.41
C GLU A 221 9.79 -35.00 -5.20
N GLY A 222 10.68 -35.19 -6.18
CA GLY A 222 11.85 -36.07 -6.03
C GLY A 222 12.86 -35.57 -5.00
N LEU A 223 13.05 -34.25 -4.93
CA LEU A 223 13.87 -33.60 -3.91
C LEU A 223 13.29 -33.91 -2.51
N VAL A 224 11.99 -33.69 -2.33
CA VAL A 224 11.27 -33.98 -1.08
C VAL A 224 11.32 -35.47 -0.69
N ARG A 225 11.27 -36.39 -1.67
CA ARG A 225 11.38 -37.84 -1.42
C ARG A 225 12.78 -38.29 -0.98
N GLN A 226 13.85 -37.73 -1.55
CA GLN A 226 15.22 -37.97 -1.05
C GLN A 226 15.44 -37.40 0.36
N LEU A 227 14.82 -36.24 0.65
CA LEU A 227 14.93 -35.52 1.93
C LEU A 227 14.20 -36.19 3.11
N ALA A 228 13.27 -37.12 2.84
CA ALA A 228 12.59 -37.90 3.87
C ALA A 228 13.52 -38.88 4.63
N ILE A 229 14.77 -39.05 4.17
CA ILE A 229 15.65 -40.14 4.61
C ILE A 229 16.75 -39.66 5.61
N ALA A 230 17.08 -38.37 5.71
CA ALA A 230 18.00 -37.86 6.75
C ALA A 230 17.97 -36.32 6.94
N PRO A 231 17.34 -35.76 7.99
CA PRO A 231 17.34 -34.32 8.24
C PRO A 231 18.56 -33.91 9.09
N ASP A 232 19.55 -33.24 8.49
CA ASP A 232 20.57 -32.50 9.22
C ASP A 232 20.22 -30.99 9.33
N ALA A 233 21.02 -30.24 10.08
CA ALA A 233 20.77 -28.81 10.31
C ALA A 233 20.81 -27.96 9.03
N ALA A 234 21.66 -28.34 8.06
CA ALA A 234 21.73 -27.67 6.77
C ALA A 234 20.47 -27.93 5.93
N THR A 235 19.94 -29.16 6.01
CA THR A 235 18.69 -29.58 5.35
C THR A 235 17.48 -28.86 5.92
N LEU A 236 17.40 -28.71 7.25
CA LEU A 236 16.34 -27.93 7.90
C LEU A 236 16.42 -26.44 7.55
N ALA A 237 17.62 -25.87 7.47
CA ALA A 237 17.81 -24.49 7.03
C ALA A 237 17.35 -24.29 5.58
N LEU A 238 17.73 -25.20 4.67
CA LEU A 238 17.31 -25.15 3.27
C LEU A 238 15.79 -25.33 3.12
N LEU A 239 15.17 -26.27 3.83
CA LEU A 239 13.72 -26.45 3.83
C LEU A 239 12.99 -25.22 4.36
N ASN A 240 13.53 -24.58 5.40
CA ASN A 240 12.99 -23.33 5.93
C ASN A 240 13.11 -22.21 4.89
N ASP A 241 14.22 -22.11 4.18
CA ASP A 241 14.43 -21.09 3.15
C ASP A 241 13.56 -21.34 1.91
N VAL A 242 13.41 -22.59 1.45
CA VAL A 242 12.48 -22.98 0.39
C VAL A 242 11.03 -22.71 0.81
N ALA A 243 10.67 -23.01 2.05
CA ALA A 243 9.33 -22.72 2.58
C ALA A 243 9.08 -21.21 2.68
N LYS A 244 10.07 -20.40 3.10
CA LYS A 244 9.97 -18.93 3.11
C LYS A 244 9.79 -18.39 1.70
N GLU A 245 10.59 -18.83 0.74
CA GLU A 245 10.50 -18.43 -0.67
C GLU A 245 9.14 -18.84 -1.26
N GLN A 246 8.69 -20.08 -1.09
CA GLN A 246 7.36 -20.49 -1.54
C GLN A 246 6.23 -19.71 -0.87
N THR A 247 6.34 -19.42 0.43
CA THR A 247 5.35 -18.62 1.17
C THR A 247 5.25 -17.18 0.64
N ILE A 248 6.33 -16.63 0.08
CA ILE A 248 6.33 -15.32 -0.58
C ILE A 248 5.56 -15.37 -1.91
N HIS A 249 5.55 -16.52 -2.60
CA HIS A 249 4.93 -16.70 -3.92
C HIS A 249 3.52 -17.29 -3.91
N LEU A 250 3.07 -17.86 -2.78
CA LEU A 250 1.69 -18.33 -2.64
C LEU A 250 0.72 -17.15 -2.51
N PRO A 251 -0.46 -17.20 -3.15
CA PRO A 251 -1.46 -16.16 -2.99
C PRO A 251 -1.91 -16.10 -1.53
N LYS A 252 -1.63 -14.96 -0.89
CA LYS A 252 -2.05 -14.65 0.49
C LYS A 252 -3.47 -14.10 0.54
N SER A 253 -4.13 -13.98 -0.61
CA SER A 253 -5.51 -13.55 -0.72
C SER A 253 -6.23 -14.22 -1.90
N ALA A 254 -7.54 -14.29 -1.81
CA ALA A 254 -8.44 -14.62 -2.91
C ALA A 254 -9.20 -13.39 -3.37
N GLY A 255 -9.49 -13.32 -4.67
CA GLY A 255 -10.37 -12.28 -5.21
C GLY A 255 -11.80 -12.40 -4.69
N TRP A 256 -12.54 -11.29 -4.73
CA TRP A 256 -13.91 -11.17 -4.23
C TRP A 256 -14.91 -12.19 -4.81
N HIS A 257 -14.69 -12.67 -6.04
CA HIS A 257 -15.51 -13.72 -6.66
C HIS A 257 -15.49 -15.05 -5.89
N SER A 258 -14.50 -15.27 -5.01
CA SER A 258 -14.38 -16.46 -4.18
C SER A 258 -15.07 -16.31 -2.81
N TYR A 259 -15.77 -15.21 -2.55
CA TYR A 259 -16.33 -14.90 -1.22
C TYR A 259 -17.18 -16.03 -0.63
N SER A 260 -18.10 -16.63 -1.36
CA SER A 260 -18.95 -17.70 -0.82
C SER A 260 -18.13 -18.88 -0.27
N LYS A 261 -17.11 -19.32 -1.01
CA LYS A 261 -16.22 -20.42 -0.57
C LYS A 261 -15.34 -20.00 0.60
N TRP A 262 -14.84 -18.77 0.56
CA TRP A 262 -14.04 -18.19 1.63
C TRP A 262 -14.85 -18.09 2.93
N PHE A 263 -16.11 -17.65 2.86
CA PHE A 263 -17.03 -17.58 3.99
C PHE A 263 -17.25 -18.96 4.63
N ASP A 264 -17.58 -19.96 3.82
CA ASP A 264 -17.81 -21.34 4.28
C ASP A 264 -16.59 -21.95 4.96
N THR A 265 -15.38 -21.49 4.58
CA THR A 265 -14.12 -22.00 5.12
C THR A 265 -13.68 -21.27 6.39
N PHE A 266 -13.85 -19.94 6.47
CA PHE A 266 -13.19 -19.11 7.50
C PHE A 266 -14.14 -18.32 8.42
N GLN A 267 -15.40 -18.13 8.02
CA GLN A 267 -16.35 -17.26 8.73
C GLN A 267 -17.58 -17.99 9.26
N ARG A 268 -17.82 -19.23 8.81
CA ARG A 268 -18.90 -20.06 9.36
C ARG A 268 -18.64 -20.33 10.85
N LEU A 269 -19.63 -20.03 11.69
CA LEU A 269 -19.62 -20.43 13.10
C LEU A 269 -19.76 -21.96 13.18
N ASP A 270 -18.81 -22.62 13.84
CA ASP A 270 -18.89 -24.06 14.09
C ASP A 270 -19.83 -24.34 15.27
N ALA A 271 -20.49 -25.49 15.25
CA ALA A 271 -21.44 -25.91 16.29
C ALA A 271 -20.83 -25.99 17.71
N ASN A 272 -19.50 -25.92 17.84
CA ASN A 272 -18.77 -25.97 19.10
C ASN A 272 -18.48 -24.57 19.70
N ASP A 273 -18.70 -23.47 18.96
CA ASP A 273 -18.56 -22.08 19.46
C ASP A 273 -19.84 -21.65 20.20
N VAL A 274 -20.26 -22.42 21.21
CA VAL A 274 -21.49 -22.15 21.96
C VAL A 274 -21.20 -21.13 23.06
N VAL A 275 -21.45 -19.87 22.76
CA VAL A 275 -21.56 -18.81 23.76
C VAL A 275 -23.00 -18.84 24.31
N PRO A 276 -23.25 -18.81 25.63
CA PRO A 276 -24.60 -18.71 26.16
C PRO A 276 -25.18 -17.32 25.85
N LEU A 277 -26.50 -17.24 25.67
CA LEU A 277 -27.17 -15.95 25.58
C LEU A 277 -26.96 -15.21 26.90
N SER A 278 -26.44 -13.98 26.81
CA SER A 278 -26.23 -13.15 27.99
C SER A 278 -27.30 -12.05 28.07
N GLY A 279 -27.64 -11.66 29.30
CA GLY A 279 -28.62 -10.62 29.60
C GLY A 279 -30.03 -10.89 29.06
N ARG A 280 -30.90 -9.86 29.12
CA ARG A 280 -32.27 -9.93 28.59
C ARG A 280 -32.33 -9.28 27.23
N LEU A 281 -32.21 -10.10 26.18
CA LEU A 281 -32.19 -9.65 24.81
C LEU A 281 -33.58 -9.28 24.28
N GLY A 282 -33.73 -8.03 23.84
CA GLY A 282 -34.86 -7.56 23.03
C GLY A 282 -34.53 -7.53 21.55
N VAL A 283 -35.49 -7.94 20.71
CA VAL A 283 -35.40 -7.76 19.24
C VAL A 283 -36.39 -6.67 18.81
N LEU A 284 -35.88 -5.65 18.12
CA LEU A 284 -36.66 -4.63 17.46
C LEU A 284 -36.77 -5.00 15.96
N LEU A 285 -37.91 -5.52 15.54
CA LEU A 285 -38.18 -5.82 14.14
C LEU A 285 -38.69 -4.56 13.44
N ILE A 286 -37.92 -4.03 12.48
CA ILE A 286 -38.27 -2.83 11.72
C ILE A 286 -38.93 -3.28 10.41
N SER A 287 -40.23 -3.04 10.28
CA SER A 287 -41.04 -3.52 9.15
C SER A 287 -42.04 -2.47 8.70
N GLU A 288 -42.26 -2.38 7.38
CA GLU A 288 -43.35 -1.60 6.77
C GLU A 288 -44.64 -2.44 6.58
N GLY A 289 -44.72 -3.62 7.19
CA GLY A 289 -45.89 -4.51 7.17
C GLY A 289 -45.87 -5.59 6.08
N ASP A 290 -44.72 -5.85 5.46
CA ASP A 290 -44.56 -6.95 4.50
C ASP A 290 -44.40 -8.29 5.25
N VAL A 291 -45.46 -9.09 5.22
CA VAL A 291 -45.53 -10.38 5.93
C VAL A 291 -44.47 -11.37 5.45
N GLU A 292 -44.11 -11.37 4.15
CA GLU A 292 -43.13 -12.32 3.62
C GLU A 292 -41.72 -11.99 4.13
N LEU A 293 -41.36 -10.70 4.09
CA LEU A 293 -40.08 -10.22 4.61
C LEU A 293 -39.98 -10.43 6.13
N GLU A 294 -41.06 -10.17 6.88
CA GLU A 294 -41.11 -10.46 8.32
C GLU A 294 -40.91 -11.95 8.61
N GLN A 295 -41.62 -12.84 7.90
CA GLN A 295 -41.48 -14.28 8.09
C GLN A 295 -40.08 -14.79 7.76
N ARG A 296 -39.43 -14.21 6.74
CA ARG A 296 -38.04 -14.52 6.40
C ARG A 296 -37.10 -14.20 7.56
N THR A 297 -37.24 -13.01 8.17
CA THR A 297 -36.45 -12.60 9.32
C THR A 297 -36.74 -13.46 10.55
N LEU A 298 -38.02 -13.64 10.90
CA LEU A 298 -38.45 -14.46 12.05
C LEU A 298 -38.00 -15.92 11.93
N SER A 299 -37.95 -16.47 10.72
CA SER A 299 -37.44 -17.83 10.49
C SER A 299 -35.95 -17.94 10.78
N SER A 300 -35.15 -16.90 10.49
CA SER A 300 -33.72 -16.90 10.81
C SER A 300 -33.46 -16.87 12.33
N LEU A 301 -34.31 -16.18 13.09
CA LEU A 301 -34.19 -16.11 14.55
C LEU A 301 -34.33 -17.47 15.23
N LYS A 302 -35.14 -18.37 14.65
CA LYS A 302 -35.34 -19.75 15.16
C LYS A 302 -34.10 -20.63 15.07
N ASN A 303 -33.07 -20.21 14.32
CA ASN A 303 -31.80 -20.93 14.20
C ASN A 303 -30.80 -20.59 15.32
N ASN A 304 -31.20 -19.78 16.30
CA ASN A 304 -30.44 -19.52 17.52
C ASN A 304 -30.91 -20.47 18.63
N ASN A 305 -30.04 -20.77 19.59
CA ASN A 305 -30.31 -21.79 20.60
C ASN A 305 -31.38 -21.31 21.59
N GLU A 306 -31.39 -20.01 21.89
CA GLU A 306 -32.32 -19.40 22.82
C GLU A 306 -33.17 -18.30 22.13
N PRO A 307 -34.49 -18.25 22.37
CA PRO A 307 -35.33 -17.18 21.85
C PRO A 307 -35.04 -15.85 22.58
N PRO A 308 -35.27 -14.70 21.93
CA PRO A 308 -35.15 -13.40 22.61
C PRO A 308 -36.18 -13.29 23.74
N HIS A 309 -35.83 -12.54 24.79
CA HIS A 309 -36.70 -12.26 25.94
C HIS A 309 -37.98 -11.52 25.51
N ASN A 310 -37.87 -10.62 24.53
CA ASN A 310 -39.01 -9.93 23.94
C ASN A 310 -38.74 -9.57 22.47
N LEU A 311 -39.80 -9.50 21.67
CA LEU A 311 -39.76 -9.05 20.29
C LEU A 311 -40.88 -8.03 20.07
N VAL A 312 -40.52 -6.86 19.55
CA VAL A 312 -41.47 -5.78 19.25
C VAL A 312 -41.26 -5.33 17.81
N CYS A 313 -42.34 -5.22 17.05
CA CYS A 313 -42.33 -4.69 15.69
C CYS A 313 -42.61 -3.18 15.68
N ALA A 314 -41.94 -2.45 14.79
CA ALA A 314 -42.10 -1.00 14.59
C ALA A 314 -41.86 -0.63 13.12
N ILE A 315 -42.40 0.51 12.69
CA ILE A 315 -42.10 1.09 11.37
C ILE A 315 -40.83 1.94 11.47
N ALA A 316 -40.04 2.05 10.41
CA ALA A 316 -38.77 2.79 10.45
C ALA A 316 -38.96 4.30 10.77
N LYS A 317 -40.17 4.82 10.53
CA LYS A 317 -40.53 6.21 10.81
C LYS A 317 -40.73 6.51 12.30
N ASP A 318 -41.10 5.52 13.12
CA ASP A 318 -41.33 5.70 14.56
C ASP A 318 -40.98 4.46 15.37
N LEU A 319 -39.84 4.53 16.07
CA LEU A 319 -39.30 3.47 16.90
C LEU A 319 -39.52 3.72 18.40
N GLY A 320 -39.89 4.95 18.80
CA GLY A 320 -39.93 5.38 20.19
C GLY A 320 -40.76 4.46 21.09
N PRO A 321 -42.06 4.25 20.78
CA PRO A 321 -42.92 3.37 21.57
C PRO A 321 -42.41 1.93 21.66
N ALA A 322 -41.79 1.41 20.60
CA ALA A 322 -41.28 0.05 20.58
C ALA A 322 -40.01 -0.11 21.43
N LEU A 323 -39.10 0.86 21.37
CA LEU A 323 -37.91 0.91 22.20
C LEU A 323 -38.28 1.04 23.68
N GLU A 324 -39.22 1.92 24.03
CA GLU A 324 -39.73 2.05 25.40
C GLU A 324 -40.36 0.76 25.91
N LYS A 325 -41.16 0.08 25.07
CA LYS A 325 -41.77 -1.22 25.43
C LYS A 325 -40.73 -2.29 25.70
N LEU A 326 -39.68 -2.39 24.88
CA LEU A 326 -38.56 -3.32 25.10
C LEU A 326 -37.86 -3.01 26.43
N ILE A 327 -37.52 -1.74 26.68
CA ILE A 327 -36.89 -1.30 27.93
C ILE A 327 -37.78 -1.60 29.14
N ALA A 328 -39.08 -1.29 29.07
CA ALA A 328 -40.05 -1.52 30.13
C ALA A 328 -40.25 -3.02 30.44
N SER A 329 -40.09 -3.89 29.43
CA SER A 329 -40.11 -5.34 29.61
C SER A 329 -38.85 -5.91 30.29
N GLY A 330 -37.90 -5.05 30.61
CA GLY A 330 -36.65 -5.39 31.29
C GLY A 330 -35.53 -5.81 30.35
N CYS A 331 -35.63 -5.55 29.03
CA CYS A 331 -34.52 -5.79 28.11
C CYS A 331 -33.35 -4.86 28.46
N ASP A 332 -32.15 -5.43 28.61
CA ASP A 332 -30.92 -4.70 28.87
C ASP A 332 -30.04 -4.52 27.63
N ARG A 333 -30.40 -5.21 26.54
CA ARG A 333 -29.74 -5.19 25.23
C ARG A 333 -30.76 -5.33 24.12
N ILE A 334 -30.57 -4.59 23.03
CA ILE A 334 -31.55 -4.48 21.94
C ILE A 334 -30.83 -4.67 20.60
N ILE A 335 -31.30 -5.64 19.81
CA ILE A 335 -30.86 -5.85 18.42
C ILE A 335 -31.97 -5.36 17.47
N PRO A 336 -31.72 -4.31 16.66
CA PRO A 336 -32.59 -3.98 15.54
C PRO A 336 -32.33 -4.88 14.34
N ILE A 337 -33.40 -5.30 13.67
CA ILE A 337 -33.33 -6.10 12.44
C ILE A 337 -34.40 -5.58 11.47
N HIS A 338 -34.00 -5.25 10.24
CA HIS A 338 -34.95 -4.88 9.19
C HIS A 338 -35.64 -6.12 8.63
N ALA A 339 -36.95 -6.03 8.37
CA ALA A 339 -37.69 -7.10 7.72
C ALA A 339 -37.05 -7.46 6.37
N GLY A 340 -36.86 -8.76 6.14
CA GLY A 340 -36.16 -9.31 4.97
C GLY A 340 -34.70 -9.67 5.23
N ASP A 341 -34.05 -9.00 6.18
CA ASP A 341 -32.70 -9.35 6.63
C ASP A 341 -32.74 -10.60 7.52
N ARG A 342 -31.60 -11.28 7.64
CA ARG A 342 -31.45 -12.50 8.43
C ARG A 342 -30.23 -12.41 9.34
N VAL A 343 -30.25 -13.16 10.43
CA VAL A 343 -29.07 -13.37 11.27
C VAL A 343 -28.49 -14.76 11.06
N ALA A 344 -27.19 -14.90 11.27
CA ALA A 344 -26.52 -16.21 11.26
C ALA A 344 -27.02 -17.08 12.43
N ALA A 345 -26.77 -18.39 12.36
CA ALA A 345 -27.02 -19.28 13.49
C ALA A 345 -26.11 -18.88 14.67
N SER A 346 -26.66 -18.89 15.89
CA SER A 346 -25.99 -18.44 17.12
C SER A 346 -25.53 -16.96 17.13
N ALA A 347 -26.02 -16.13 16.21
CA ALA A 347 -25.63 -14.73 16.13
C ALA A 347 -26.10 -13.91 17.34
N LEU A 348 -27.28 -14.23 17.91
CA LEU A 348 -27.84 -13.50 19.04
C LEU A 348 -26.96 -13.65 20.28
N GLU A 349 -26.48 -14.86 20.53
CA GLU A 349 -25.60 -15.23 21.62
C GLU A 349 -24.27 -14.50 21.51
N HIS A 350 -23.63 -14.58 20.33
CA HIS A 350 -22.36 -13.92 20.06
C HIS A 350 -22.44 -12.40 20.22
N LEU A 351 -23.47 -11.77 19.63
CA LEU A 351 -23.68 -10.32 19.75
C LEU A 351 -23.98 -9.91 21.19
N SER A 352 -24.83 -10.66 21.89
CA SER A 352 -25.18 -10.38 23.28
C SER A 352 -23.93 -10.35 24.16
N ALA A 353 -23.07 -11.37 24.07
CA ALA A 353 -21.87 -11.49 24.88
C ALA A 353 -20.81 -10.38 24.66
N LEU A 354 -20.97 -9.53 23.63
CA LEU A 354 -20.10 -8.36 23.43
C LEU A 354 -20.42 -7.22 24.41
N LEU A 355 -21.62 -7.17 25.00
CA LEU A 355 -22.04 -6.10 25.91
C LEU A 355 -21.71 -6.36 27.38
N ASP A 356 -21.16 -7.53 27.72
CA ASP A 356 -20.83 -7.88 29.10
C ASP A 356 -19.57 -7.17 29.62
N GLU A 357 -18.78 -6.56 28.73
CA GLU A 357 -17.49 -5.91 29.01
C GLU A 357 -17.61 -4.38 29.20
N GLU A 358 -18.71 -3.88 29.77
CA GLU A 358 -19.01 -2.43 29.88
C GLU A 358 -19.01 -1.68 28.53
N VAL A 359 -19.32 -2.41 27.45
CA VAL A 359 -19.44 -1.86 26.09
C VAL A 359 -20.80 -1.21 25.91
N ALA A 360 -20.85 0.02 25.40
CA ALA A 360 -22.13 0.72 25.21
C ALA A 360 -22.96 0.09 24.09
N TRP A 361 -22.30 -0.26 22.99
CA TRP A 361 -22.88 -1.00 21.88
C TRP A 361 -21.80 -1.67 21.04
N ALA A 362 -22.19 -2.68 20.27
CA ALA A 362 -21.29 -3.46 19.44
C ALA A 362 -21.90 -3.73 18.08
N TYR A 363 -21.09 -4.18 17.11
CA TYR A 363 -21.57 -4.59 15.81
C TYR A 363 -20.71 -5.70 15.21
N ALA A 364 -21.34 -6.47 14.32
CA ALA A 364 -20.72 -7.48 13.49
C ALA A 364 -20.66 -7.02 12.02
N ASP A 365 -19.92 -7.75 11.20
CA ASP A 365 -19.94 -7.57 9.76
C ASP A 365 -21.23 -8.12 9.15
N CYS A 366 -21.49 -7.71 7.92
CA CYS A 366 -22.65 -8.19 7.19
C CYS A 366 -22.32 -8.49 5.74
N ASP A 367 -23.08 -9.38 5.12
CA ASP A 367 -23.06 -9.56 3.68
C ASP A 367 -24.45 -9.35 3.10
N ARG A 368 -24.63 -9.69 1.82
CA ARG A 368 -25.93 -9.65 1.16
C ARG A 368 -26.28 -11.02 0.59
N ASP A 369 -27.53 -11.41 0.80
CA ASP A 369 -28.10 -12.56 0.11
C ASP A 369 -28.16 -12.28 -1.40
N GLY A 370 -27.69 -13.24 -2.19
CA GLY A 370 -27.92 -13.28 -3.63
C GLY A 370 -29.34 -13.76 -3.97
N PRO A 371 -29.74 -13.67 -5.25
CA PRO A 371 -31.07 -14.09 -5.71
C PRO A 371 -31.42 -15.56 -5.39
N ASN A 372 -30.43 -16.45 -5.28
CA ASN A 372 -30.59 -17.86 -4.96
C ASN A 372 -30.11 -18.20 -3.53
N ASN A 373 -30.05 -17.20 -2.64
CA ASN A 373 -29.52 -17.28 -1.28
C ASN A 373 -28.02 -17.61 -1.18
N GLU A 374 -27.26 -17.41 -2.25
CA GLU A 374 -25.79 -17.44 -2.21
C GLU A 374 -25.23 -16.24 -1.42
N ARG A 375 -24.05 -16.39 -0.81
CA ARG A 375 -23.40 -15.31 -0.07
C ARG A 375 -22.65 -14.38 -1.01
N THR A 376 -22.96 -13.08 -0.98
CA THR A 376 -22.35 -12.08 -1.87
C THR A 376 -22.11 -10.75 -1.16
N LEU A 377 -21.24 -9.90 -1.74
CA LEU A 377 -21.12 -8.49 -1.39
C LEU A 377 -20.92 -8.22 0.13
N PRO A 378 -19.84 -8.77 0.73
CA PRO A 378 -19.57 -8.54 2.15
C PRO A 378 -19.16 -7.08 2.42
N TRP A 379 -19.73 -6.54 3.48
CA TRP A 379 -19.29 -5.34 4.16
C TRP A 379 -18.46 -5.76 5.36
N LEU A 380 -17.14 -5.80 5.14
CA LEU A 380 -16.10 -6.09 6.12
C LEU A 380 -15.63 -4.76 6.70
N LYS A 381 -16.07 -4.46 7.92
CA LYS A 381 -16.09 -3.10 8.45
C LYS A 381 -14.79 -2.78 9.23
N PRO A 382 -14.33 -1.52 9.23
CA PRO A 382 -13.31 -1.08 10.18
C PRO A 382 -13.90 -0.99 11.61
N VAL A 383 -13.08 -0.61 12.59
CA VAL A 383 -13.58 -0.16 13.90
C VAL A 383 -14.46 1.09 13.77
N TRP A 384 -15.26 1.39 14.81
CA TRP A 384 -16.23 2.48 14.79
C TRP A 384 -15.56 3.82 14.46
N ASP A 385 -16.13 4.49 13.48
CA ASP A 385 -15.67 5.78 13.00
C ASP A 385 -16.88 6.67 12.71
N ILE A 386 -17.04 7.72 13.53
CA ILE A 386 -18.14 8.67 13.38
C ILE A 386 -18.05 9.46 12.07
N ASP A 387 -16.84 9.69 11.55
CA ASP A 387 -16.63 10.41 10.28
C ASP A 387 -17.15 9.59 9.10
N LEU A 388 -16.82 8.30 9.11
CA LEU A 388 -17.36 7.35 8.14
C LEU A 388 -18.88 7.20 8.30
N PHE A 389 -19.42 7.13 9.54
CA PHE A 389 -20.86 7.07 9.79
C PHE A 389 -21.61 8.30 9.27
N ILE A 390 -21.07 9.50 9.45
CA ILE A 390 -21.65 10.73 8.88
C ILE A 390 -21.78 10.58 7.36
N GLY A 391 -20.69 10.13 6.72
CA GLY A 391 -20.63 9.89 5.28
C GLY A 391 -21.62 8.85 4.78
N ALA A 392 -21.59 7.66 5.39
CA ALA A 392 -22.44 6.53 5.08
C ALA A 392 -22.63 5.64 6.32
N ASP A 393 -23.86 5.17 6.56
CA ASP A 393 -24.10 4.23 7.66
C ASP A 393 -23.78 2.80 7.21
N ILE A 394 -22.60 2.33 7.59
CA ILE A 394 -22.14 0.95 7.36
C ILE A 394 -22.18 0.10 8.63
N PHE A 395 -22.47 0.70 9.79
CA PHE A 395 -22.22 0.08 11.10
C PHE A 395 -23.48 -0.53 11.70
N THR A 396 -24.65 0.08 11.50
CA THR A 396 -25.88 -0.26 12.22
C THR A 396 -26.48 -1.61 11.81
N ALA A 397 -26.26 -2.04 10.56
CA ALA A 397 -26.64 -3.39 10.12
C ALA A 397 -25.79 -4.44 10.86
N GLY A 398 -26.40 -5.23 11.75
CA GLY A 398 -25.69 -6.17 12.63
C GLY A 398 -25.20 -5.56 13.94
N ALA A 399 -25.74 -4.40 14.35
CA ALA A 399 -25.47 -3.79 15.63
C ALA A 399 -26.34 -4.34 16.77
N ILE A 400 -25.83 -4.22 18.00
CA ILE A 400 -26.54 -4.46 19.25
C ILE A 400 -26.28 -3.30 20.22
N PHE A 401 -27.33 -2.76 20.80
CA PHE A 401 -27.27 -1.60 21.70
C PHE A 401 -27.59 -1.97 23.13
N GLY A 402 -26.77 -1.51 24.10
CA GLY A 402 -27.13 -1.59 25.51
C GLY A 402 -28.30 -0.67 25.84
N ALA A 403 -29.19 -1.07 26.74
CA ALA A 403 -30.33 -0.25 27.14
C ALA A 403 -29.92 1.12 27.69
N SER A 404 -28.72 1.24 28.27
CA SER A 404 -28.16 2.51 28.73
C SER A 404 -27.98 3.52 27.58
N ILE A 405 -27.30 3.12 26.49
CA ILE A 405 -27.08 4.02 25.34
C ILE A 405 -28.39 4.34 24.61
N VAL A 406 -29.34 3.38 24.57
CA VAL A 406 -30.67 3.61 24.01
C VAL A 406 -31.43 4.68 24.81
N ARG A 407 -31.46 4.60 26.14
CA ARG A 407 -32.10 5.63 26.98
C ARG A 407 -31.46 7.00 26.79
N GLN A 408 -30.13 7.06 26.70
CA GLN A 408 -29.40 8.31 26.45
C GLN A 408 -29.77 8.91 25.10
N ALA A 409 -29.85 8.08 24.04
CA ALA A 409 -30.28 8.52 22.72
C ALA A 409 -31.71 9.08 22.73
N LEU A 410 -32.66 8.38 23.36
CA LEU A 410 -34.04 8.86 23.49
C LEU A 410 -34.10 10.21 24.24
N MET A 411 -33.39 10.35 25.36
CA MET A 411 -33.32 11.61 26.10
C MET A 411 -32.74 12.78 25.28
N LEU A 412 -31.82 12.52 24.34
CA LEU A 412 -31.28 13.55 23.45
C LEU A 412 -32.33 14.01 22.43
N LEU A 413 -33.18 13.10 21.97
CA LEU A 413 -34.26 13.40 21.03
C LEU A 413 -35.42 14.14 21.72
N ASP A 414 -35.82 13.73 22.92
CA ASP A 414 -36.89 14.40 23.69
C ASP A 414 -36.57 15.86 24.00
N LYS A 415 -35.31 16.14 24.32
CA LYS A 415 -34.83 17.51 24.58
C LYS A 415 -34.75 18.36 23.31
N ALA A 416 -34.70 17.73 22.14
CA ALA A 416 -34.54 18.44 20.89
C ALA A 416 -35.86 19.12 20.46
N THR A 417 -37.04 18.53 20.71
CA THR A 417 -38.37 19.16 20.52
C THR A 417 -39.52 18.36 21.18
N GLU A 418 -40.61 19.02 21.61
CA GLU A 418 -41.78 18.42 22.27
C GLU A 418 -42.67 17.51 21.38
N THR A 419 -42.41 17.39 20.07
CA THR A 419 -43.36 16.78 19.11
C THR A 419 -42.77 15.87 18.03
N GLU A 420 -41.47 15.52 18.06
CA GLU A 420 -40.87 14.75 16.97
C GLU A 420 -40.85 13.23 17.17
N ILE A 421 -41.20 12.53 16.09
CA ILE A 421 -41.21 11.08 15.95
C ILE A 421 -39.76 10.54 15.90
N CYS A 422 -39.48 9.46 16.65
CA CYS A 422 -38.16 8.82 16.72
C CYS A 422 -37.94 7.89 15.52
N SER A 423 -37.55 8.42 14.36
CA SER A 423 -37.22 7.59 13.19
C SER A 423 -35.89 6.85 13.35
N TRP A 424 -35.67 5.81 12.54
CA TRP A 424 -34.42 5.03 12.50
C TRP A 424 -33.17 5.91 12.37
N HIS A 425 -33.15 6.83 11.42
CA HIS A 425 -31.99 7.71 11.20
C HIS A 425 -31.75 8.69 12.35
N LYS A 426 -32.81 9.22 12.97
CA LYS A 426 -32.68 10.07 14.16
C LYS A 426 -32.17 9.27 15.36
N PHE A 427 -32.69 8.06 15.55
CA PHE A 427 -32.24 7.15 16.60
C PHE A 427 -30.75 6.83 16.47
N THR A 428 -30.29 6.40 15.28
CA THR A 428 -28.87 6.06 15.08
C THR A 428 -27.96 7.27 15.16
N ALA A 429 -28.39 8.45 14.69
CA ALA A 429 -27.68 9.71 14.90
C ALA A 429 -27.57 10.08 16.39
N ALA A 430 -28.64 9.86 17.18
CA ALA A 430 -28.62 10.11 18.62
C ALA A 430 -27.73 9.11 19.37
N ILE A 431 -27.68 7.84 18.95
CA ILE A 431 -26.70 6.86 19.45
C ILE A 431 -25.27 7.33 19.15
N ALA A 432 -24.98 7.80 17.93
CA ALA A 432 -23.66 8.32 17.57
C ALA A 432 -23.29 9.54 18.42
N LEU A 433 -24.22 10.47 18.64
CA LEU A 433 -24.01 11.64 19.50
C LEU A 433 -23.76 11.24 20.97
N ALA A 434 -24.56 10.34 21.52
CA ALA A 434 -24.38 9.84 22.88
C ALA A 434 -23.03 9.12 23.05
N THR A 435 -22.65 8.31 22.06
CA THR A 435 -21.35 7.63 22.01
C THR A 435 -20.20 8.63 22.06
N GLN A 436 -20.26 9.68 21.24
CA GLN A 436 -19.22 10.71 21.18
C GLN A 436 -19.16 11.57 22.45
N ARG A 437 -20.31 11.99 23.02
CA ARG A 437 -20.36 12.83 24.22
C ARG A 437 -19.87 12.13 25.48
N ASN A 438 -20.12 10.83 25.59
CA ASN A 438 -19.78 10.04 26.76
C ASN A 438 -18.45 9.29 26.61
N ALA A 439 -17.76 9.44 25.47
CA ALA A 439 -16.57 8.66 25.12
C ALA A 439 -16.81 7.14 25.30
N SER A 440 -18.00 6.68 24.92
CA SER A 440 -18.43 5.29 25.11
C SER A 440 -17.61 4.33 24.26
N SER A 441 -17.28 3.16 24.82
CA SER A 441 -16.63 2.07 24.10
C SER A 441 -17.59 1.43 23.09
N VAL A 442 -17.06 1.15 21.90
CA VAL A 442 -17.77 0.43 20.83
C VAL A 442 -16.93 -0.75 20.39
N THR A 443 -17.52 -1.94 20.30
CA THR A 443 -16.81 -3.17 19.92
C THR A 443 -17.25 -3.67 18.55
N HIS A 444 -16.28 -3.94 17.68
CA HIS A 444 -16.43 -4.65 16.43
C HIS A 444 -16.05 -6.12 16.61
N LEU A 445 -16.94 -7.03 16.22
CA LEU A 445 -16.62 -8.44 16.06
C LEU A 445 -16.41 -8.69 14.55
N PRO A 446 -15.18 -9.03 14.08
CA PRO A 446 -14.85 -9.25 12.68
C PRO A 446 -15.42 -10.59 12.16
N ARG A 447 -16.75 -10.71 12.24
CA ARG A 447 -17.58 -11.86 11.89
C ARG A 447 -18.79 -11.41 11.11
N VAL A 448 -19.09 -12.11 10.03
CA VAL A 448 -20.33 -11.90 9.29
C VAL A 448 -21.48 -12.63 9.99
N LEU A 449 -22.20 -11.90 10.86
CA LEU A 449 -23.34 -12.43 11.64
C LEU A 449 -24.70 -11.92 11.15
N TYR A 450 -24.70 -10.95 10.23
CA TYR A 450 -25.89 -10.32 9.71
C TYR A 450 -25.92 -10.42 8.18
N HIS A 451 -27.07 -10.77 7.62
CA HIS A 451 -27.24 -11.02 6.20
C HIS A 451 -28.33 -10.11 5.68
N ARG A 452 -27.92 -9.11 4.90
CA ARG A 452 -28.83 -8.12 4.32
C ARG A 452 -29.65 -8.76 3.22
N SER A 453 -30.90 -8.34 3.11
CA SER A 453 -31.82 -8.73 2.03
C SER A 453 -31.19 -8.45 0.67
N TYR A 454 -31.52 -9.27 -0.33
CA TYR A 454 -31.12 -9.03 -1.72
C TYR A 454 -31.65 -7.69 -2.26
N GLN A 455 -32.68 -7.12 -1.62
CA GLN A 455 -33.25 -5.80 -1.91
C GLN A 455 -32.42 -4.65 -1.34
N ALA A 456 -31.50 -4.92 -0.40
CA ALA A 456 -30.62 -3.91 0.15
C ALA A 456 -29.58 -3.46 -0.88
N ALA A 457 -29.19 -2.19 -0.79
CA ALA A 457 -28.13 -1.63 -1.63
C ALA A 457 -26.84 -2.47 -1.53
N SER A 458 -26.20 -2.75 -2.67
CA SER A 458 -24.99 -3.57 -2.71
C SER A 458 -23.85 -2.94 -1.89
N SER A 459 -23.76 -1.61 -1.96
CA SER A 459 -22.75 -0.76 -1.35
C SER A 459 -23.36 0.62 -1.06
N PRO A 460 -22.84 1.42 -0.11
CA PRO A 460 -23.50 2.66 0.32
C PRO A 460 -23.75 3.68 -0.80
N GLU A 461 -22.85 3.80 -1.77
CA GLU A 461 -22.98 4.72 -2.90
C GLU A 461 -24.10 4.35 -3.88
N GLN A 462 -24.60 3.12 -3.80
CA GLN A 462 -25.71 2.61 -4.61
C GLN A 462 -27.06 2.72 -3.91
N ALA A 463 -27.09 3.18 -2.66
CA ALA A 463 -28.33 3.44 -1.96
C ALA A 463 -29.05 4.67 -2.56
N GLU A 464 -30.36 4.77 -2.32
CA GLU A 464 -31.13 5.95 -2.71
C GLU A 464 -30.85 7.12 -1.75
N ARG A 465 -31.05 8.34 -2.25
CA ARG A 465 -31.01 9.55 -1.44
C ARG A 465 -32.12 9.49 -0.38
N CYS A 466 -31.78 9.77 0.88
CA CYS A 466 -32.73 9.77 1.99
C CYS A 466 -32.72 11.13 2.73
N PRO A 467 -33.76 11.98 2.52
CA PRO A 467 -33.89 13.27 3.20
C PRO A 467 -33.95 13.16 4.73
N GLU A 468 -34.54 12.10 5.27
CA GLU A 468 -34.61 11.86 6.72
C GLU A 468 -33.20 11.61 7.30
N ARG A 469 -32.34 10.90 6.55
CA ARG A 469 -30.93 10.72 6.91
C ARG A 469 -30.16 12.04 6.83
N GLU A 470 -30.37 12.84 5.78
CA GLU A 470 -29.79 14.18 5.67
C GLU A 470 -30.13 15.04 6.90
N GLN A 471 -31.40 15.09 7.30
CA GLN A 471 -31.83 15.85 8.47
C GLN A 471 -31.20 15.33 9.78
N ALA A 472 -31.16 14.01 9.96
CA ALA A 472 -30.58 13.41 11.16
C ALA A 472 -29.06 13.68 11.27
N ILE A 473 -28.33 13.59 10.17
CA ILE A 473 -26.89 13.88 10.14
C ILE A 473 -26.61 15.38 10.25
N ALA A 474 -27.45 16.25 9.67
CA ALA A 474 -27.37 17.69 9.88
C ALA A 474 -27.51 18.04 11.37
N TRP A 475 -28.51 17.44 12.04
CA TRP A 475 -28.69 17.59 13.48
C TRP A 475 -27.48 17.07 14.26
N LEU A 476 -26.96 15.89 13.95
CA LEU A 476 -25.76 15.33 14.59
C LEU A 476 -24.57 16.28 14.46
N CYS A 477 -24.27 16.77 13.26
CA CYS A 477 -23.14 17.66 13.02
C CYS A 477 -23.31 19.00 13.76
N ALA A 478 -24.52 19.57 13.78
CA ALA A 478 -24.80 20.79 14.54
C ALA A 478 -24.64 20.60 16.06
N GLN A 479 -24.94 19.40 16.59
CA GLN A 479 -24.74 19.06 18.01
C GLN A 479 -23.28 18.79 18.38
N LEU A 480 -22.46 18.34 17.42
CA LEU A 480 -21.02 18.13 17.57
C LEU A 480 -20.24 19.45 17.48
N ALA A 481 -20.60 20.30 16.51
CA ALA A 481 -19.98 21.59 16.29
C ALA A 481 -21.04 22.57 15.73
N PRO A 482 -21.50 23.55 16.53
CA PRO A 482 -22.47 24.54 16.09
C PRO A 482 -22.03 25.29 14.82
N GLY A 483 -22.97 25.50 13.90
CA GLY A 483 -22.73 26.16 12.61
C GLY A 483 -22.26 25.23 11.49
N SER A 484 -21.96 23.96 11.79
CA SER A 484 -21.63 22.96 10.76
C SER A 484 -22.79 22.76 9.79
N LYS A 485 -22.45 22.48 8.54
CA LYS A 485 -23.42 22.20 7.46
C LYS A 485 -23.18 20.81 6.89
N ILE A 486 -24.14 20.31 6.13
CA ILE A 486 -23.95 19.09 5.35
C ILE A 486 -24.27 19.35 3.87
N SER A 487 -23.68 18.54 3.00
CA SER A 487 -24.06 18.45 1.59
C SER A 487 -24.11 17.00 1.14
N VAL A 488 -24.87 16.71 0.08
CA VAL A 488 -24.82 15.42 -0.60
C VAL A 488 -23.63 15.37 -1.56
N ASN A 489 -23.07 14.18 -1.80
CA ASN A 489 -22.16 13.99 -2.93
C ASN A 489 -22.97 14.07 -4.25
N PRO A 490 -22.58 14.90 -5.22
CA PRO A 490 -23.34 15.07 -6.47
C PRO A 490 -23.47 13.80 -7.32
N GLU A 491 -22.42 12.95 -7.33
CA GLU A 491 -22.40 11.71 -8.11
C GLU A 491 -23.03 10.54 -7.36
N TYR A 492 -22.99 10.58 -6.02
CA TYR A 492 -23.55 9.57 -5.13
C TYR A 492 -24.48 10.20 -4.08
N PRO A 493 -25.74 10.53 -4.42
CA PRO A 493 -26.63 11.31 -3.57
C PRO A 493 -26.98 10.70 -2.20
N SER A 494 -26.68 9.42 -1.97
CA SER A 494 -26.81 8.76 -0.68
C SER A 494 -25.66 9.09 0.29
N LEU A 495 -24.51 9.51 -0.22
CA LEU A 495 -23.32 9.86 0.56
C LEU A 495 -23.40 11.32 1.01
N LEU A 496 -23.04 11.58 2.26
CA LEU A 496 -23.03 12.92 2.85
C LEU A 496 -21.60 13.41 3.12
N ARG A 497 -21.43 14.73 3.12
CA ARG A 497 -20.24 15.43 3.56
C ARG A 497 -20.63 16.41 4.65
N ALA A 498 -19.90 16.39 5.77
CA ALA A 498 -19.96 17.45 6.77
C ALA A 498 -18.99 18.58 6.40
N HIS A 499 -19.45 19.82 6.56
CA HIS A 499 -18.66 21.05 6.43
C HIS A 499 -18.51 21.65 7.83
N TRP A 500 -17.31 21.47 8.41
CA TRP A 500 -16.98 21.98 9.73
C TRP A 500 -16.63 23.45 9.67
N THR A 501 -16.94 24.19 10.74
CA THR A 501 -16.72 25.63 10.80
C THR A 501 -15.26 25.96 11.12
N LEU A 502 -14.73 26.98 10.45
CA LEU A 502 -13.49 27.64 10.85
C LEU A 502 -13.81 28.74 11.87
N PRO A 503 -12.90 29.02 12.82
CA PRO A 503 -13.04 30.15 13.73
C PRO A 503 -12.87 31.49 12.98
N ASP A 504 -13.48 32.55 13.49
CA ASP A 504 -13.36 33.91 12.92
C ASP A 504 -11.90 34.37 12.81
N ARG A 505 -11.07 33.98 13.79
CA ARG A 505 -9.62 34.17 13.74
C ARG A 505 -8.96 32.86 13.32
N LEU A 506 -8.55 32.81 12.06
CA LEU A 506 -7.82 31.68 11.50
C LEU A 506 -6.48 31.46 12.24
N PRO A 507 -6.17 30.24 12.72
CA PRO A 507 -4.85 29.91 13.26
C PRO A 507 -3.78 30.08 12.18
N LYS A 508 -2.54 30.34 12.58
CA LYS A 508 -1.46 30.45 11.60
C LYS A 508 -1.00 29.07 11.16
N VAL A 509 -0.93 28.83 9.84
CA VAL A 509 -0.40 27.59 9.26
C VAL A 509 1.00 27.84 8.70
N SER A 510 1.97 26.99 9.05
CA SER A 510 3.31 26.97 8.45
C SER A 510 3.43 25.79 7.50
N LEU A 511 3.49 26.06 6.19
CA LEU A 511 3.72 25.05 5.17
C LEU A 511 5.22 24.90 4.93
N ILE A 512 5.75 23.70 5.16
CA ILE A 512 7.17 23.37 5.04
C ILE A 512 7.36 22.58 3.75
N VAL A 513 8.21 23.10 2.86
CA VAL A 513 8.47 22.54 1.53
C VAL A 513 9.97 22.25 1.38
N PRO A 514 10.43 21.03 1.72
CA PRO A 514 11.78 20.58 1.42
C PRO A 514 12.00 20.49 -0.09
N THR A 515 13.14 20.99 -0.59
CA THR A 515 13.44 20.94 -2.02
C THR A 515 14.92 20.72 -2.29
N ARG A 516 15.22 20.19 -3.49
CA ARG A 516 16.54 20.16 -4.10
C ARG A 516 16.36 20.17 -5.62
N ASP A 517 16.89 21.19 -6.27
CA ASP A 517 16.78 21.39 -7.72
C ASP A 517 15.31 21.36 -8.21
N GLN A 518 15.08 20.97 -9.48
CA GLN A 518 13.75 20.79 -10.08
C GLN A 518 12.88 22.04 -10.04
N TYR A 519 13.40 23.15 -10.57
CA TYR A 519 12.71 24.44 -10.69
C TYR A 519 11.23 24.30 -11.08
N GLU A 520 10.89 23.50 -12.10
CA GLU A 520 9.53 23.44 -12.64
C GLU A 520 8.53 22.90 -11.61
N LEU A 521 8.93 21.88 -10.86
CA LEU A 521 8.10 21.30 -9.79
C LEU A 521 7.95 22.31 -8.64
N LEU A 522 9.09 22.84 -8.18
CA LEU A 522 9.12 23.79 -7.07
C LEU A 522 8.33 25.06 -7.39
N SER A 523 8.49 25.65 -8.58
CA SER A 523 7.78 26.86 -8.97
C SER A 523 6.28 26.63 -9.03
N THR A 524 5.86 25.51 -9.62
CA THR A 524 4.43 25.13 -9.70
C THR A 524 3.83 24.98 -8.30
N CYS A 525 4.54 24.29 -7.41
CA CYS A 525 4.12 24.11 -6.03
C CYS A 525 3.98 25.44 -5.28
N ILE A 526 5.02 26.27 -5.29
CA ILE A 526 5.02 27.53 -4.54
C ILE A 526 4.03 28.54 -5.11
N GLU A 527 3.90 28.64 -6.43
CA GLU A 527 2.89 29.49 -7.07
C GLU A 527 1.47 29.05 -6.67
N GLY A 528 1.15 27.76 -6.76
CA GLY A 528 -0.16 27.24 -6.32
C GLY A 528 -0.44 27.50 -4.83
N LEU A 529 0.56 27.33 -3.97
CA LEU A 529 0.43 27.65 -2.54
C LEU A 529 0.19 29.14 -2.27
N LEU A 530 0.76 30.04 -3.08
CA LEU A 530 0.62 31.48 -2.94
C LEU A 530 -0.68 32.02 -3.54
N THR A 531 -1.06 31.55 -4.73
CA THR A 531 -2.11 32.19 -5.54
C THR A 531 -3.40 31.39 -5.63
N GLU A 532 -3.34 30.09 -5.36
CA GLU A 532 -4.49 29.19 -5.54
C GLU A 532 -5.00 28.61 -4.23
N THR A 533 -4.42 28.97 -3.07
CA THR A 533 -4.86 28.51 -1.75
C THR A 533 -5.69 29.58 -1.04
N ASP A 534 -6.97 29.29 -0.76
CA ASP A 534 -7.89 30.18 -0.04
C ASP A 534 -7.74 30.01 1.48
N TYR A 535 -6.64 30.52 2.02
CA TYR A 535 -6.38 30.59 3.46
C TYR A 535 -5.47 31.76 3.83
N ALA A 536 -6.02 32.80 4.47
CA ALA A 536 -5.29 34.07 4.62
C ALA A 536 -4.10 34.03 5.60
N ASN A 537 -4.14 33.22 6.66
CA ASN A 537 -3.12 33.23 7.72
C ASN A 537 -2.08 32.12 7.55
N LEU A 538 -1.35 32.14 6.44
CA LEU A 538 -0.33 31.15 6.10
C LEU A 538 1.09 31.75 6.09
N GLU A 539 2.10 30.92 6.36
CA GLU A 539 3.48 31.17 5.98
C GLU A 539 4.05 29.96 5.23
N ILE A 540 4.90 30.22 4.23
CA ILE A 540 5.56 29.16 3.46
C ILE A 540 7.05 29.20 3.78
N ILE A 541 7.61 28.03 4.10
CA ILE A 541 9.02 27.83 4.42
C ILE A 541 9.59 26.82 3.44
N VAL A 542 10.40 27.28 2.50
CA VAL A 542 11.13 26.41 1.57
C VAL A 542 12.46 26.03 2.19
N VAL A 543 12.77 24.74 2.24
CA VAL A 543 14.04 24.24 2.80
C VAL A 543 14.91 23.69 1.68
N ASP A 544 15.88 24.48 1.25
CA ASP A 544 16.83 24.13 0.19
C ASP A 544 17.90 23.17 0.71
N ASN A 545 17.87 21.93 0.24
CA ASN A 545 18.87 20.89 0.55
C ASN A 545 19.95 20.79 -0.54
N GLN A 546 20.79 21.82 -0.59
CA GLN A 546 21.95 21.90 -1.47
C GLN A 546 21.58 21.82 -2.97
N SER A 547 20.60 22.64 -3.40
CA SER A 547 20.35 22.82 -4.84
C SER A 547 21.62 23.34 -5.55
N THR A 548 21.81 22.86 -6.77
CA THR A 548 22.96 23.17 -7.64
C THR A 548 22.53 23.64 -9.02
N ASP A 549 21.29 23.38 -9.43
CA ASP A 549 20.72 23.88 -10.67
C ASP A 549 20.62 25.42 -10.63
N PRO A 550 21.27 26.15 -11.56
CA PRO A 550 21.23 27.60 -11.60
C PRO A 550 19.82 28.17 -11.65
N LYS A 551 18.91 27.55 -12.40
CA LYS A 551 17.53 28.03 -12.54
C LYS A 551 16.78 27.95 -11.20
N THR A 552 16.96 26.86 -10.47
CA THR A 552 16.41 26.69 -9.12
C THR A 552 17.00 27.70 -8.14
N LEU A 553 18.31 27.93 -8.17
CA LEU A 553 18.97 28.91 -7.30
C LEU A 553 18.51 30.34 -7.55
N ASP A 554 18.38 30.72 -8.83
CA ASP A 554 17.85 32.03 -9.22
C ASP A 554 16.42 32.22 -8.71
N TYR A 555 15.56 31.19 -8.84
CA TYR A 555 14.20 31.22 -8.32
C TYR A 555 14.14 31.36 -6.81
N LEU A 556 14.90 30.53 -6.07
CA LEU A 556 15.00 30.60 -4.60
C LEU A 556 15.39 32.01 -4.12
N ALA A 557 16.26 32.72 -4.86
CA ALA A 557 16.65 34.09 -4.53
C ALA A 557 15.50 35.10 -4.65
N THR A 558 14.46 34.80 -5.45
CA THR A 558 13.27 35.68 -5.59
C THR A 558 12.21 35.47 -4.52
N LEU A 559 12.18 34.30 -3.87
CA LEU A 559 11.08 33.86 -3.01
C LEU A 559 10.86 34.73 -1.76
N ASP A 560 11.93 35.25 -1.16
CA ASP A 560 11.83 36.12 0.02
C ASP A 560 11.00 37.40 -0.27
N SER A 561 11.15 37.95 -1.48
CA SER A 561 10.38 39.11 -1.93
C SER A 561 8.89 38.81 -2.17
N GLN A 562 8.54 37.53 -2.32
CA GLN A 562 7.17 37.03 -2.48
C GLN A 562 6.54 36.61 -1.13
N GLY A 563 7.24 36.85 -0.01
CA GLY A 563 6.77 36.46 1.31
C GLY A 563 7.03 34.99 1.67
N VAL A 564 7.84 34.28 0.88
CA VAL A 564 8.23 32.88 1.12
C VAL A 564 9.61 32.83 1.76
N ARG A 565 9.70 32.22 2.95
CA ARG A 565 10.98 32.15 3.68
C ARG A 565 11.82 30.97 3.16
N VAL A 566 13.04 31.25 2.72
CA VAL A 566 13.98 30.20 2.30
C VAL A 566 14.98 29.86 3.40
N LEU A 567 15.09 28.59 3.76
CA LEU A 567 16.06 28.05 4.72
C LEU A 567 17.08 27.18 4.01
N ARG A 568 18.37 27.42 4.25
CA ARG A 568 19.44 26.54 3.74
C ARG A 568 19.67 25.35 4.66
N HIS A 569 19.74 24.15 4.08
CA HIS A 569 20.08 22.90 4.75
C HIS A 569 21.32 22.27 4.10
N PRO A 570 22.54 22.70 4.48
CA PRO A 570 23.79 22.25 3.85
C PRO A 570 24.30 20.91 4.40
N PHE A 571 23.41 19.96 4.68
CA PHE A 571 23.73 18.63 5.21
C PHE A 571 23.25 17.53 4.26
N PRO A 572 23.75 16.27 4.42
CA PRO A 572 23.24 15.13 3.66
C PRO A 572 21.72 15.00 3.79
N PHE A 573 21.08 14.52 2.72
CA PHE A 573 19.62 14.38 2.68
C PHE A 573 19.11 13.45 3.79
N ASN A 574 18.28 14.01 4.67
CA ASN A 574 17.46 13.31 5.64
C ASN A 574 16.14 14.07 5.71
N TYR A 575 15.07 13.48 5.18
CA TYR A 575 13.76 14.14 5.10
C TYR A 575 13.25 14.51 6.49
N SER A 576 13.43 13.63 7.46
CA SER A 576 13.02 13.83 8.85
C SER A 576 13.76 15.01 9.48
N THR A 577 15.09 15.05 9.38
CA THR A 577 15.90 16.16 9.92
C THR A 577 15.58 17.51 9.25
N ILE A 578 15.39 17.50 7.92
CA ILE A 578 15.07 18.72 7.17
C ILE A 578 13.74 19.33 7.65
N ASN A 579 12.71 18.50 7.80
CA ASN A 579 11.39 18.94 8.26
C ASN A 579 11.41 19.35 9.74
N ASN A 580 11.99 18.55 10.64
CA ASN A 580 12.08 18.87 12.07
C ASN A 580 12.72 20.24 12.30
N ARG A 581 13.86 20.51 11.66
CA ARG A 581 14.55 21.80 11.76
C ARG A 581 13.70 22.98 11.27
N ALA A 582 12.89 22.77 10.24
CA ALA A 582 12.00 23.80 9.73
C ALA A 582 10.81 24.04 10.66
N VAL A 583 10.26 22.99 11.28
CA VAL A 583 9.20 23.08 12.29
C VAL A 583 9.66 23.88 13.50
N ASP A 584 10.89 23.67 13.98
CA ASP A 584 11.47 24.45 15.10
C ASP A 584 11.43 25.96 14.81
N LEU A 585 11.68 26.34 13.55
CA LEU A 585 11.74 27.72 13.09
C LEU A 585 10.40 28.28 12.61
N ALA A 586 9.37 27.44 12.50
CA ALA A 586 8.03 27.79 12.08
C ALA A 586 7.28 28.56 13.17
N LYS A 587 6.46 29.52 12.76
CA LYS A 587 5.68 30.41 13.64
C LYS A 587 4.19 30.04 13.71
N GLY A 588 3.75 29.08 12.92
CA GLY A 588 2.37 28.61 12.87
C GLY A 588 2.03 27.72 14.07
N ASP A 589 0.77 27.81 14.49
CA ASP A 589 0.19 26.88 15.47
C ASP A 589 -0.09 25.51 14.83
N ILE A 590 -0.21 25.50 13.50
CA ILE A 590 -0.40 24.32 12.66
C ILE A 590 0.80 24.19 11.72
N ILE A 591 1.33 22.99 11.64
CA ILE A 591 2.40 22.59 10.73
C ILE A 591 1.79 21.81 9.57
N GLY A 592 2.13 22.21 8.34
CA GLY A 592 1.89 21.42 7.15
C GLY A 592 3.20 20.92 6.55
N LEU A 593 3.39 19.60 6.46
CA LEU A 593 4.48 19.03 5.68
C LEU A 593 3.98 18.83 4.25
N ILE A 594 4.67 19.42 3.29
CA ILE A 594 4.27 19.48 1.88
C ILE A 594 5.48 19.11 1.01
N ASN A 595 5.32 18.17 0.09
CA ASN A 595 6.38 17.91 -0.88
C ASN A 595 6.44 19.00 -1.97
N ASN A 596 7.61 19.22 -2.55
CA ASN A 596 7.85 20.26 -3.56
C ASN A 596 7.23 19.99 -4.95
N ASP A 597 6.62 18.82 -5.15
CA ASP A 597 5.96 18.36 -6.38
C ASP A 597 4.44 18.22 -6.20
N ILE A 598 3.88 19.00 -5.27
CA ILE A 598 2.45 19.20 -5.09
C ILE A 598 1.94 20.29 -6.03
N GLU A 599 0.81 20.04 -6.69
CA GLU A 599 0.06 21.01 -7.47
C GLU A 599 -1.34 21.19 -6.85
N VAL A 600 -1.72 22.45 -6.63
CA VAL A 600 -3.02 22.82 -6.08
C VAL A 600 -4.07 22.72 -7.19
N ILE A 601 -5.17 22.02 -6.92
CA ILE A 601 -6.29 21.87 -7.88
C ILE A 601 -7.64 22.23 -7.26
N ASP A 602 -7.68 22.44 -5.95
CA ASP A 602 -8.85 22.86 -5.19
C ASP A 602 -8.41 23.94 -4.22
N SER A 603 -8.87 25.16 -4.43
CA SER A 603 -8.49 26.30 -3.58
C SER A 603 -8.89 26.18 -2.11
N SER A 604 -9.90 25.36 -1.81
CA SER A 604 -10.41 25.17 -0.45
C SER A 604 -9.66 24.11 0.36
N TRP A 605 -8.67 23.42 -0.24
CA TRP A 605 -7.98 22.27 0.36
C TRP A 605 -7.48 22.53 1.79
N LEU A 606 -6.81 23.67 2.00
CA LEU A 606 -6.19 24.00 3.28
C LEU A 606 -7.26 24.34 4.33
N SER A 607 -8.28 25.12 3.94
CA SER A 607 -9.41 25.45 4.79
C SER A 607 -10.17 24.19 5.26
N GLU A 608 -10.42 23.24 4.35
CA GLU A 608 -11.02 21.93 4.68
C GLU A 608 -10.16 21.17 5.70
N MET A 609 -8.86 21.01 5.42
CA MET A 609 -7.98 20.24 6.32
C MET A 609 -7.82 20.90 7.69
N VAL A 610 -7.73 22.24 7.75
CA VAL A 610 -7.69 22.98 9.03
C VAL A 610 -9.00 22.81 9.79
N ALA A 611 -10.16 22.89 9.13
CA ALA A 611 -11.45 22.69 9.80
C ALA A 611 -11.56 21.30 10.42
N GLN A 612 -11.05 20.26 9.74
CA GLN A 612 -10.95 18.91 10.29
C GLN A 612 -9.99 18.85 11.49
N LEU A 613 -8.79 19.43 11.39
CA LEU A 613 -7.76 19.40 12.44
C LEU A 613 -8.19 20.13 13.71
N LEU A 614 -9.03 21.16 13.56
CA LEU A 614 -9.53 21.94 14.69
C LEU A 614 -10.54 21.20 15.56
N ARG A 615 -11.08 20.08 15.08
CA ARG A 615 -12.03 19.26 15.84
C ARG A 615 -11.39 18.61 17.07
N PRO A 616 -12.15 18.40 18.16
CA PRO A 616 -11.66 17.70 19.34
C PRO A 616 -11.15 16.29 19.00
N GLY A 617 -9.99 15.92 19.56
CA GLY A 617 -9.40 14.59 19.41
C GLY A 617 -8.71 14.31 18.08
N VAL A 618 -8.65 15.26 17.14
CA VAL A 618 -7.92 15.10 15.87
C VAL A 618 -6.46 15.56 16.03
N GLY A 619 -5.53 14.65 15.76
CA GLY A 619 -4.09 14.89 15.86
C GLY A 619 -3.40 15.23 14.54
N ALA A 620 -3.86 14.67 13.42
CA ALA A 620 -3.39 15.03 12.09
C ALA A 620 -4.46 14.82 11.00
N VAL A 621 -4.31 15.52 9.89
CA VAL A 621 -5.21 15.45 8.72
C VAL A 621 -4.41 15.31 7.43
N GLY A 622 -4.82 14.39 6.55
CA GLY A 622 -4.20 14.13 5.25
C GLY A 622 -5.17 14.38 4.10
N ALA A 623 -4.64 14.91 2.99
CA ALA A 623 -5.39 15.17 1.78
C ALA A 623 -5.53 13.91 0.90
N LYS A 624 -6.48 13.92 -0.03
CA LYS A 624 -6.47 12.99 -1.16
C LYS A 624 -5.44 13.46 -2.18
N LEU A 625 -4.44 12.64 -2.45
CA LEU A 625 -3.43 12.93 -3.48
C LEU A 625 -3.71 12.13 -4.73
N LEU A 626 -3.66 12.82 -5.86
CA LEU A 626 -3.84 12.27 -7.20
C LEU A 626 -2.52 12.28 -7.96
N TRP A 627 -2.31 11.28 -8.79
CA TRP A 627 -1.34 11.35 -9.87
C TRP A 627 -1.78 12.39 -10.91
N PRO A 628 -0.86 12.92 -11.75
CA PRO A 628 -1.23 13.83 -12.85
C PRO A 628 -2.30 13.28 -13.81
N ASN A 629 -2.40 11.95 -13.93
CA ASN A 629 -3.44 11.27 -14.71
C ASN A 629 -4.78 11.08 -13.97
N ARG A 630 -4.97 11.73 -12.81
CA ARG A 630 -6.17 11.66 -11.95
C ARG A 630 -6.46 10.29 -11.32
N MET A 631 -5.50 9.36 -11.37
CA MET A 631 -5.53 8.16 -10.52
C MET A 631 -5.24 8.55 -9.08
N VAL A 632 -5.87 7.90 -8.13
CA VAL A 632 -5.59 8.11 -6.71
C VAL A 632 -4.20 7.56 -6.39
N GLN A 633 -3.38 8.37 -5.73
CA GLN A 633 -2.08 7.98 -5.20
C GLN A 633 -2.12 7.82 -3.69
N HIS A 634 -2.90 8.65 -3.01
CA HIS A 634 -3.08 8.57 -1.56
C HIS A 634 -4.54 8.68 -1.19
N GLY A 635 -5.18 7.52 -1.03
CA GLY A 635 -6.49 7.38 -0.42
C GLY A 635 -6.44 7.14 1.09
N GLY A 636 -5.28 7.26 1.75
CA GLY A 636 -4.97 6.73 3.08
C GLY A 636 -3.83 5.70 3.05
N VAL A 637 -3.25 5.35 4.20
CA VAL A 637 -2.24 4.29 4.34
C VAL A 637 -2.75 3.19 5.27
N VAL A 638 -2.65 1.95 4.80
CA VAL A 638 -2.93 0.74 5.57
C VAL A 638 -1.62 0.17 6.12
N VAL A 639 -1.58 -0.04 7.43
CA VAL A 639 -0.44 -0.66 8.12
C VAL A 639 -0.62 -2.18 8.17
N GLY A 640 0.46 -2.93 8.02
CA GLY A 640 0.49 -4.39 8.03
C GLY A 640 0.53 -5.06 6.65
N ILE A 641 0.36 -4.30 5.55
CA ILE A 641 0.47 -4.84 4.19
C ILE A 641 1.90 -5.36 3.96
N ASN A 642 2.04 -6.67 3.76
CA ASN A 642 3.28 -7.43 3.74
C ASN A 642 4.22 -7.13 4.94
N GLY A 643 3.62 -6.91 6.11
CA GLY A 643 4.31 -6.52 7.34
C GLY A 643 4.85 -5.09 7.36
N LEU A 644 4.52 -4.26 6.37
CA LEU A 644 4.96 -2.87 6.23
C LEU A 644 3.74 -1.94 6.21
N ALA A 645 3.67 -1.00 5.28
CA ALA A 645 2.55 -0.12 5.06
C ALA A 645 2.37 0.09 3.55
N ALA A 646 1.13 0.35 3.11
CA ALA A 646 0.83 0.62 1.70
C ALA A 646 -0.27 1.68 1.56
N HIS A 647 -0.16 2.49 0.50
CA HIS A 647 -1.22 3.41 0.11
C HIS A 647 -2.44 2.64 -0.38
N SER A 648 -3.64 3.10 -0.01
CA SER A 648 -4.90 2.63 -0.58
C SER A 648 -5.34 3.50 -1.76
N GLY A 649 -6.00 2.89 -2.76
CA GLY A 649 -6.63 3.61 -3.86
C GLY A 649 -5.85 3.62 -5.18
N ASN A 650 -4.63 3.06 -5.24
CA ASN A 650 -3.77 3.11 -6.44
C ASN A 650 -4.36 2.51 -7.73
N THR A 651 -5.47 1.78 -7.62
CA THR A 651 -6.23 1.19 -8.73
C THR A 651 -7.52 1.94 -9.03
N LEU A 652 -7.76 3.08 -8.38
CA LEU A 652 -8.97 3.89 -8.49
C LEU A 652 -8.66 5.22 -9.16
N THR A 653 -9.60 5.71 -9.95
CA THR A 653 -9.64 7.11 -10.37
C THR A 653 -10.17 7.98 -9.25
N ASP A 654 -10.03 9.30 -9.39
CA ASP A 654 -10.57 10.28 -8.44
C ASP A 654 -12.06 10.04 -8.13
N ARG A 655 -12.88 9.73 -9.13
CA ARG A 655 -14.34 9.65 -8.97
C ARG A 655 -14.87 8.27 -8.61
N ASP A 656 -14.04 7.23 -8.71
CA ASP A 656 -14.49 5.90 -8.34
C ASP A 656 -14.88 5.85 -6.85
N PRO A 657 -15.92 5.10 -6.48
CA PRO A 657 -16.33 5.00 -5.08
C PRO A 657 -15.33 4.17 -4.26
N GLY A 658 -14.70 3.18 -4.90
CA GLY A 658 -13.86 2.20 -4.22
C GLY A 658 -14.67 1.27 -3.32
N TYR A 659 -13.97 0.52 -2.46
CA TYR A 659 -14.61 -0.37 -1.50
C TYR A 659 -15.51 0.43 -0.55
N MET A 660 -16.81 0.10 -0.49
CA MET A 660 -17.80 0.75 0.39
C MET A 660 -17.79 2.29 0.33
N ALA A 661 -17.56 2.85 -0.86
CA ALA A 661 -17.45 4.29 -1.09
C ALA A 661 -16.29 5.01 -0.35
N LEU A 662 -15.34 4.27 0.24
CA LEU A 662 -14.28 4.84 1.08
C LEU A 662 -13.40 5.88 0.36
N ASN A 663 -13.31 5.85 -0.98
CA ASN A 663 -12.57 6.84 -1.77
C ASN A 663 -13.26 8.22 -1.85
N GLN A 664 -14.54 8.28 -1.46
CA GLN A 664 -15.39 9.48 -1.51
C GLN A 664 -15.77 9.99 -0.11
N LEU A 665 -15.35 9.31 0.95
CA LEU A 665 -15.78 9.59 2.33
C LEU A 665 -14.59 9.97 3.22
N THR A 666 -14.73 11.07 3.95
CA THR A 666 -13.81 11.42 5.05
C THR A 666 -13.87 10.34 6.13
N ARG A 667 -12.71 9.88 6.59
CA ARG A 667 -12.63 8.76 7.53
C ARG A 667 -11.33 8.79 8.34
N ARG A 668 -11.32 8.06 9.43
CA ARG A 668 -10.13 7.79 10.22
C ARG A 668 -9.22 6.80 9.52
N GLN A 669 -7.92 7.00 9.66
CA GLN A 669 -6.88 6.12 9.12
C GLN A 669 -5.79 5.89 10.16
N SER A 670 -5.10 4.76 10.05
CA SER A 670 -3.92 4.47 10.89
C SER A 670 -2.73 5.34 10.53
N ALA A 671 -2.56 5.65 9.25
CA ALA A 671 -1.56 6.59 8.78
C ALA A 671 -2.02 7.34 7.52
N ILE A 672 -1.36 8.47 7.32
CA ILE A 672 -1.49 9.38 6.18
C ILE A 672 -0.09 9.85 5.76
N THR A 673 0.08 10.28 4.52
CA THR A 673 1.42 10.59 4.00
C THR A 673 1.89 12.00 4.30
N ALA A 674 3.20 12.18 4.51
CA ALA A 674 3.81 13.51 4.66
C ALA A 674 3.96 14.29 3.34
N ALA A 675 3.53 13.73 2.20
CA ALA A 675 3.42 14.52 0.98
C ALA A 675 2.41 15.68 1.11
N CYS A 676 1.36 15.49 1.92
CA CYS A 676 0.52 16.58 2.43
C CYS A 676 -0.19 16.16 3.73
N ILE A 677 0.34 16.61 4.87
CA ILE A 677 -0.21 16.36 6.21
C ILE A 677 -0.23 17.64 7.03
N LEU A 678 -1.34 17.90 7.73
CA LEU A 678 -1.44 18.95 8.75
C LEU A 678 -1.47 18.36 10.15
N THR A 679 -0.74 18.96 11.09
CA THR A 679 -0.81 18.65 12.52
C THR A 679 -0.59 19.91 13.36
N ARG A 680 -1.03 19.90 14.62
CA ARG A 680 -0.72 21.00 15.54
C ARG A 680 0.77 20.96 15.87
N LYS A 681 1.41 22.13 15.90
CA LYS A 681 2.83 22.22 16.29
C LYS A 681 3.08 21.57 17.66
N SER A 682 2.19 21.81 18.62
CA SER A 682 2.26 21.21 19.95
C SER A 682 2.21 19.68 19.94
N VAL A 683 1.39 19.08 19.06
CA VAL A 683 1.29 17.62 18.93
C VAL A 683 2.55 17.06 18.28
N PHE A 684 3.06 17.72 17.23
CA PHE A 684 4.31 17.35 16.58
C PHE A 684 5.50 17.37 17.56
N GLU A 685 5.59 18.41 18.39
CA GLU A 685 6.62 18.52 19.43
C GLU A 685 6.47 17.46 20.53
N GLU A 686 5.24 17.21 21.00
CA GLU A 686 4.95 16.22 22.05
C GLU A 686 5.33 14.79 21.65
N VAL A 687 5.19 14.44 20.36
CA VAL A 687 5.61 13.13 19.82
C VAL A 687 7.06 13.11 19.33
N ALA A 688 7.83 14.16 19.61
CA ALA A 688 9.22 14.36 19.20
C ALA A 688 9.43 14.28 17.67
N GLY A 689 8.53 14.89 16.90
CA GLY A 689 8.64 15.09 15.46
C GLY A 689 8.80 13.82 14.63
N LEU A 690 9.57 13.88 13.55
CA LEU A 690 9.93 12.72 12.71
C LEU A 690 11.18 12.03 13.27
N ASP A 691 11.23 10.70 13.25
CA ASP A 691 12.40 9.94 13.74
C ASP A 691 13.56 9.97 12.73
N GLU A 692 14.56 10.79 13.02
CA GLU A 692 15.69 11.06 12.13
C GLU A 692 16.65 9.87 11.99
N CYS A 693 16.63 8.93 12.94
CA CYS A 693 17.57 7.82 12.99
C CYS A 693 16.98 6.56 12.40
N LEU A 694 15.76 6.19 12.80
CA LEU A 694 15.12 4.96 12.33
C LEU A 694 14.50 5.13 10.95
N PHE A 695 13.97 6.33 10.65
CA PHE A 695 13.21 6.63 9.43
C PHE A 695 13.67 7.94 8.77
N PRO A 696 14.95 8.03 8.33
CA PRO A 696 15.47 9.24 7.69
C PRO A 696 14.80 9.57 6.34
N VAL A 697 14.22 8.60 5.63
CA VAL A 697 13.67 8.79 4.28
C VAL A 697 12.31 8.12 4.08
N ALA A 698 12.14 6.87 4.52
CA ALA A 698 10.90 6.11 4.34
C ALA A 698 10.23 5.82 5.69
N PHE A 699 8.90 5.68 5.67
CA PHE A 699 8.05 5.41 6.85
C PHE A 699 8.07 6.50 7.95
N ASN A 700 8.71 7.65 7.72
CA ASN A 700 8.76 8.75 8.68
C ASN A 700 7.35 9.30 8.99
N ASP A 701 6.50 9.36 7.97
CA ASP A 701 5.12 9.79 8.04
C ASP A 701 4.23 8.78 8.78
N VAL A 702 4.38 7.49 8.46
CA VAL A 702 3.69 6.40 9.14
C VAL A 702 4.10 6.32 10.62
N ASP A 703 5.39 6.47 10.92
CA ASP A 703 5.88 6.52 12.31
C ASP A 703 5.29 7.70 13.09
N LEU A 704 5.31 8.91 12.51
CA LEU A 704 4.69 10.09 13.11
C LEU A 704 3.22 9.83 13.41
N CYS A 705 2.48 9.30 12.42
CA CYS A 705 1.07 8.96 12.55
C CYS A 705 0.82 8.02 13.73
N LEU A 706 1.56 6.92 13.82
CA LEU A 706 1.41 5.92 14.87
C LEU A 706 1.80 6.47 16.25
N LYS A 707 2.81 7.34 16.35
CA LYS A 707 3.13 8.05 17.60
C LYS A 707 2.02 9.01 18.06
N ILE A 708 1.39 9.73 17.12
CA ILE A 708 0.23 10.58 17.43
C ILE A 708 -0.93 9.74 17.96
N GLN A 709 -1.18 8.57 17.37
CA GLN A 709 -2.23 7.67 17.84
C GLN A 709 -1.96 7.10 19.24
N GLN A 710 -0.70 6.84 19.60
CA GLN A 710 -0.33 6.43 20.96
C GLN A 710 -0.68 7.49 22.03
N GLN A 711 -0.92 8.75 21.65
CA GLN A 711 -1.43 9.79 22.53
C GLN A 711 -2.98 9.80 22.64
N GLY A 712 -3.67 8.83 22.02
CA GLY A 712 -5.13 8.76 21.97
C GLY A 712 -5.77 9.71 20.96
N LEU A 713 -4.98 10.32 20.08
CA LEU A 713 -5.46 11.22 19.02
C LEU A 713 -5.79 10.45 17.73
N HIS A 714 -6.75 10.97 16.97
CA HIS A 714 -7.22 10.38 15.73
C HIS A 714 -6.57 11.04 14.51
N LEU A 715 -6.34 10.27 13.46
CA LEU A 715 -5.89 10.81 12.18
C LEU A 715 -7.04 10.75 11.18
N ILE A 716 -7.24 11.83 10.45
CA ILE A 716 -8.31 11.95 9.46
C ILE A 716 -7.70 12.00 8.07
N TRP A 717 -8.19 11.16 7.17
CA TRP A 717 -8.03 11.36 5.74
C TRP A 717 -9.32 11.96 5.19
N THR A 718 -9.23 13.08 4.46
CA THR A 718 -10.40 13.72 3.85
C THR A 718 -10.37 13.57 2.33
N ALA A 719 -11.46 13.05 1.76
CA ALA A 719 -11.66 13.00 0.31
C ALA A 719 -11.90 14.39 -0.31
N SER A 720 -12.13 15.39 0.55
CA SER A 720 -12.61 16.73 0.21
C SER A 720 -11.53 17.80 0.12
N ALA A 721 -10.26 17.44 0.37
CA ALA A 721 -9.10 18.26 0.07
C ALA A 721 -8.27 17.48 -0.95
N GLN A 722 -8.17 17.99 -2.18
CA GLN A 722 -7.54 17.30 -3.29
C GLN A 722 -6.37 18.07 -3.85
N LEU A 723 -5.27 17.37 -4.08
CA LEU A 723 -4.04 17.90 -4.65
C LEU A 723 -3.47 16.89 -5.67
N ILE A 724 -2.71 17.36 -6.64
CA ILE A 724 -1.89 16.49 -7.49
C ILE A 724 -0.51 16.35 -6.84
N HIS A 725 0.07 15.16 -6.87
CA HIS A 725 1.44 14.89 -6.42
C HIS A 725 2.17 14.08 -7.50
N ALA A 726 3.14 14.69 -8.18
CA ALA A 726 3.88 14.11 -9.31
C ALA A 726 5.04 13.18 -8.87
N GLU A 727 4.80 12.34 -7.85
CA GLU A 727 5.79 11.61 -7.05
C GLU A 727 6.98 11.01 -7.83
N SER A 728 8.15 11.07 -7.20
CA SER A 728 9.44 10.53 -7.69
C SER A 728 10.02 11.24 -8.92
N ALA A 729 9.43 12.36 -9.37
CA ALA A 729 10.02 13.21 -10.40
C ALA A 729 11.37 13.83 -9.95
N SER A 730 11.56 14.10 -8.65
CA SER A 730 12.80 14.67 -8.09
C SER A 730 13.80 13.62 -7.53
N ARG A 731 13.31 12.49 -6.99
CA ARG A 731 14.14 11.57 -6.18
C ARG A 731 14.73 10.37 -6.95
N GLY A 732 14.07 9.91 -8.00
CA GLY A 732 14.38 8.61 -8.64
C GLY A 732 14.11 7.39 -7.75
N LYS A 733 14.33 6.18 -8.27
CA LYS A 733 14.13 4.90 -7.55
C LYS A 733 15.33 4.58 -6.62
N ASP A 734 15.11 3.85 -5.54
CA ASP A 734 16.14 3.41 -4.57
C ASP A 734 17.03 2.27 -5.14
N LEU A 735 17.65 2.50 -6.30
CA LEU A 735 18.40 1.47 -7.04
C LEU A 735 19.88 1.39 -6.65
N THR A 736 20.43 2.42 -6.00
CA THR A 736 21.83 2.35 -5.52
C THR A 736 21.93 1.46 -4.28
N PRO A 737 22.98 0.64 -4.12
CA PRO A 737 23.19 -0.20 -2.94
C PRO A 737 23.04 0.50 -1.59
N SER A 738 23.49 1.76 -1.45
CA SER A 738 23.33 2.53 -0.21
C SER A 738 21.86 2.86 0.08
N LYS A 739 21.12 3.34 -0.92
CA LYS A 739 19.67 3.59 -0.82
C LYS A 739 18.89 2.30 -0.58
N ALA A 740 19.24 1.20 -1.25
CA ALA A 740 18.62 -0.11 -1.07
C ALA A 740 18.91 -0.68 0.34
N ALA A 741 20.13 -0.56 0.84
CA ALA A 741 20.51 -0.97 2.19
C ALA A 741 19.81 -0.12 3.27
N ARG A 742 19.71 1.20 3.06
CA ARG A 742 18.91 2.10 3.90
C ARG A 742 17.45 1.67 3.89
N ALA A 743 16.83 1.52 2.72
CA ALA A 743 15.44 1.12 2.60
C ALA A 743 15.17 -0.23 3.27
N ARG A 744 16.07 -1.22 3.11
CA ARG A 744 15.99 -2.50 3.82
C ARG A 744 16.06 -2.33 5.34
N ARG A 745 16.97 -1.49 5.84
CA ARG A 745 17.07 -1.18 7.27
C ARG A 745 15.81 -0.49 7.79
N GLU A 746 15.29 0.51 7.08
CA GLU A 746 14.04 1.20 7.45
C GLU A 746 12.85 0.23 7.48
N GLN A 747 12.77 -0.72 6.52
CA GLN A 747 11.76 -1.78 6.53
C GLN A 747 11.89 -2.72 7.73
N ILE A 748 13.11 -3.13 8.10
CA ILE A 748 13.36 -3.96 9.28
C ILE A 748 12.98 -3.19 10.56
N ASN A 749 13.46 -1.96 10.71
CA ASN A 749 13.13 -1.09 11.83
C ASN A 749 11.62 -0.89 11.97
N PHE A 750 10.92 -0.66 10.86
CA PHE A 750 9.47 -0.50 10.85
C PHE A 750 8.76 -1.77 11.31
N ARG A 751 9.20 -2.93 10.82
CA ARG A 751 8.66 -4.23 11.24
C ARG A 751 8.83 -4.47 12.74
N GLU A 752 10.05 -4.28 13.23
CA GLU A 752 10.40 -4.48 14.64
C GLU A 752 9.64 -3.54 15.57
N LYS A 753 9.58 -2.25 15.20
CA LYS A 753 8.93 -1.21 16.02
C LYS A 753 7.40 -1.32 16.01
N TRP A 754 6.79 -1.56 14.84
CA TRP A 754 5.36 -1.36 14.65
C TRP A 754 4.55 -2.62 14.36
N THR A 755 5.01 -3.51 13.48
CA THR A 755 4.13 -4.59 12.97
C THR A 755 4.34 -5.95 13.64
N LEU A 756 5.55 -6.28 14.11
CA LEU A 756 5.81 -7.54 14.81
C LEU A 756 5.16 -7.57 16.20
N CYS A 757 5.05 -6.43 16.87
CA CYS A 757 4.47 -6.33 18.20
C CYS A 757 2.97 -5.98 18.20
N ASN A 758 2.44 -5.43 17.10
CA ASN A 758 1.04 -5.01 17.00
C ASN A 758 0.50 -5.14 15.55
N PRO A 759 0.17 -6.37 15.11
CA PRO A 759 0.03 -6.69 13.68
C PRO A 759 -1.27 -6.21 13.01
N VAL A 760 -2.18 -5.53 13.72
CA VAL A 760 -3.53 -5.24 13.20
C VAL A 760 -3.80 -3.74 13.14
N ASP A 761 -3.97 -3.22 11.93
CA ASP A 761 -4.47 -1.88 11.68
C ASP A 761 -5.97 -1.79 12.06
N PRO A 762 -6.37 -0.98 13.06
CA PRO A 762 -7.76 -0.89 13.53
C PRO A 762 -8.74 -0.39 12.43
N HIS A 763 -8.26 0.43 11.51
CA HIS A 763 -9.07 1.02 10.44
C HIS A 763 -9.10 0.16 9.17
N TYR A 764 -8.49 -1.03 9.21
CA TYR A 764 -8.52 -2.02 8.14
C TYR A 764 -9.11 -3.34 8.64
N HIS A 765 -10.01 -3.98 7.88
CA HIS A 765 -10.63 -5.23 8.34
C HIS A 765 -9.64 -6.42 8.19
N PRO A 766 -9.45 -7.28 9.21
CA PRO A 766 -8.44 -8.34 9.22
C PRO A 766 -8.65 -9.46 8.18
N ALA A 767 -9.85 -9.57 7.63
CA ALA A 767 -10.15 -10.49 6.53
C ALA A 767 -9.81 -9.94 5.13
N LEU A 768 -9.36 -8.70 5.02
CA LEU A 768 -9.01 -8.11 3.73
C LEU A 768 -7.54 -8.41 3.38
N SER A 769 -7.22 -8.32 2.10
CA SER A 769 -5.91 -8.64 1.54
C SER A 769 -4.74 -7.89 2.19
N HIS A 770 -3.70 -8.62 2.60
CA HIS A 770 -2.45 -8.07 3.16
C HIS A 770 -1.25 -8.17 2.21
N ASP A 771 -1.45 -8.54 0.94
CA ASP A 771 -0.36 -8.68 -0.03
C ASP A 771 -0.30 -7.53 -1.04
N TYR A 772 0.87 -7.36 -1.65
CA TYR A 772 1.11 -6.34 -2.67
C TYR A 772 0.48 -6.67 -4.03
N LEU A 773 0.15 -7.95 -4.31
CA LEU A 773 -0.39 -8.37 -5.61
C LEU A 773 -1.81 -7.84 -5.81
N SER A 774 -2.63 -7.99 -4.77
CA SER A 774 -4.00 -7.50 -4.72
C SER A 774 -4.08 -6.07 -4.17
N GLY A 775 -3.12 -5.69 -3.31
CA GLY A 775 -3.11 -4.40 -2.62
C GLY A 775 -4.25 -4.25 -1.61
N PRO A 776 -4.35 -3.11 -0.91
CA PRO A 776 -5.46 -2.85 0.00
C PRO A 776 -6.82 -2.94 -0.69
N TYR A 777 -7.73 -3.75 -0.14
CA TYR A 777 -9.11 -3.95 -0.61
C TYR A 777 -9.23 -4.74 -1.93
N GLY A 778 -8.13 -5.32 -2.42
CA GLY A 778 -8.12 -6.16 -3.62
C GLY A 778 -8.72 -7.55 -3.44
N GLY A 779 -8.91 -8.02 -2.20
CA GLY A 779 -9.51 -9.32 -1.95
C GLY A 779 -9.61 -9.71 -0.47
N LEU A 780 -9.72 -11.02 -0.24
CA LEU A 780 -9.94 -11.68 1.03
C LEU A 780 -8.70 -12.44 1.46
N LEU A 781 -8.23 -12.28 2.70
CA LEU A 781 -7.01 -12.91 3.23
C LEU A 781 -7.10 -14.45 3.28
N ILE A 782 -5.98 -15.14 2.99
CA ILE A 782 -5.80 -16.60 3.09
C ILE A 782 -4.44 -16.95 3.74
N PRO A 783 -4.43 -17.71 4.86
CA PRO A 783 -5.57 -18.03 5.70
C PRO A 783 -6.07 -16.78 6.42
N PHE A 784 -7.36 -16.76 6.78
CA PHE A 784 -7.90 -15.71 7.65
C PHE A 784 -7.16 -15.74 9.00
N THR A 785 -6.69 -14.57 9.46
CA THR A 785 -6.04 -14.45 10.76
C THR A 785 -6.88 -13.59 11.69
N ASN A 786 -6.97 -14.02 12.95
CA ASN A 786 -7.45 -13.26 14.10
C ASN A 786 -8.95 -12.86 14.10
N ILE A 787 -9.73 -13.53 14.96
CA ILE A 787 -11.17 -13.31 15.18
C ILE A 787 -11.42 -12.38 16.39
N ASN A 788 -10.34 -11.97 17.07
CA ASN A 788 -10.46 -11.27 18.34
C ASN A 788 -11.30 -10.00 18.19
N ARG A 789 -12.08 -9.72 19.25
CA ARG A 789 -12.87 -8.50 19.38
C ARG A 789 -11.97 -7.28 19.21
N ARG A 790 -12.48 -6.24 18.55
CA ARG A 790 -11.75 -5.00 18.28
C ARG A 790 -12.53 -3.84 18.87
N THR A 791 -11.96 -3.12 19.83
CA THR A 791 -12.65 -2.01 20.48
C THR A 791 -12.13 -0.70 19.93
N ALA A 792 -13.05 0.16 19.48
CA ALA A 792 -12.76 1.58 19.29
C ALA A 792 -12.74 2.23 20.69
N SER A 793 -11.62 2.09 21.41
CA SER A 793 -11.39 2.89 22.61
C SER A 793 -10.54 4.11 22.25
N ILE A 794 -10.90 5.28 22.78
CA ILE A 794 -10.04 6.48 22.75
C ILE A 794 -8.79 6.25 23.65
N LEU A 795 -8.81 5.24 24.51
CA LEU A 795 -7.70 4.86 25.39
C LEU A 795 -7.73 3.36 25.62
N ASP A 796 -6.81 2.60 25.03
CA ASP A 796 -6.53 1.25 25.53
C ASP A 796 -5.91 1.38 26.93
N PRO A 797 -6.56 0.90 28.01
CA PRO A 797 -5.97 0.91 29.36
C PRO A 797 -4.66 0.12 29.42
N ALA A 798 -4.43 -0.84 28.50
CA ALA A 798 -3.19 -1.61 28.42
C ALA A 798 -1.98 -0.76 28.00
N MET A 799 -2.19 0.39 27.33
CA MET A 799 -1.10 1.30 26.96
C MET A 799 -0.57 2.14 28.14
N LYS A 800 -1.37 2.36 29.19
CA LYS A 800 -0.87 3.07 30.39
C LYS A 800 0.01 2.18 31.28
N ASN A 801 -0.33 0.90 31.41
CA ASN A 801 0.33 0.05 32.41
C ASN A 801 1.65 -0.58 31.95
N LYS A 802 1.92 -0.71 30.64
CA LYS A 802 3.23 -1.24 30.17
C LYS A 802 4.39 -0.25 30.23
N LYS A 803 4.13 1.06 30.31
CA LYS A 803 5.18 2.09 30.38
C LYS A 803 5.75 2.32 31.79
N LEU A 804 5.05 1.85 32.84
CA LEU A 804 5.52 1.98 34.23
C LEU A 804 6.49 0.87 34.66
N GLU A 805 6.53 -0.27 33.96
CA GLU A 805 7.46 -1.37 34.30
C GLU A 805 8.77 -1.33 33.50
N LEU A 806 8.80 -0.68 32.33
CA LEU A 806 10.00 -0.62 31.48
C LEU A 806 10.92 0.58 31.75
N SER A 807 10.46 1.61 32.47
CA SER A 807 11.30 2.75 32.88
C SER A 807 12.04 2.56 34.20
N ALA A 808 11.78 1.47 34.94
CA ALA A 808 12.33 1.22 36.27
C ALA A 808 13.55 0.26 36.30
N ARG A 809 14.13 -0.10 35.13
CA ARG A 809 15.23 -1.10 35.05
C ARG A 809 16.49 -0.66 34.30
N ALA A 810 16.75 0.64 34.22
CA ALA A 810 18.03 1.15 33.75
C ALA A 810 18.67 2.06 34.81
N GLU A 811 19.22 1.45 35.87
CA GLU A 811 20.31 2.08 36.63
C GLU A 811 21.65 1.57 36.08
N PRO A 812 22.69 2.42 36.02
CA PRO A 812 23.96 2.08 35.41
C PRO A 812 24.90 1.39 36.41
N GLU A 813 25.48 0.26 36.02
CA GLU A 813 26.79 -0.22 36.49
C GLU A 813 27.79 -0.23 35.34
#